data_AF-A0AA35SBP9-F1
#
_entry.id   AF-A0AA35SBP9-F1
#
_cell.length_a   1.000
_cell.length_b   1.000
_cell.length_c   1.000
_cell.angle_alpha   90.00
_cell.angle_beta   90.00
_cell.angle_gamma   90.00
#
_symmetry.space_group_name_H-M   'P 1'
#
loop_
_entity.id
_entity.type
_entity.pdbx_description
1 polymer ?
#
loop_
_entity_poly.entity_id
_entity_poly.type
_entity_poly.pdbx_seq_one_letter_code
_entity_poly.pdbx_strand_id
1 'polypeptide(L)'
;MAGWCRQEELPCTLVGPRRHRSVSVERFSLLLLEFGEIYFEDYSCIYYPNASTESESIDRKERGRLKVCSRSLIFDALDHAYPILKIALRDCKKIERRQQQSGTSSSFVVVCSQYTEMLEGNIVSPHKFVRTEMRCQFSLSYISVDEVLPQIQTLQRASRLLKAEHQKLVNSIVQERHSKVSFNVSWLEDLYEETVVELLGERVTPLVTNPGRIMLTSSRIYFQPYNNVEVEPVLKLQLSELKYVTKRRYLLRHVGLECLCGSGECMFLVLPSPRERNRLHEAIMAQPQVSLSQDSLEEATLNWLRGDMSNYQYLMLLNFLSDRSFNDIMQYPVMPWVVADYTSSSLDLKHPATFRDLSKPIGALNDERLAFFKERYEQMRGTKFLYGTHYSAPGYVLYYLVRAAPEYLLCLQNGKFDQPNRLFHKISRTWENVNTDHADVKELIPEFYQPPGDFLLNLQNLDLGVRSDGVRVNDVILPPWAKSAEDFTTKLQAALECDYVSSHLHHWIDLVFGYKQRGEEALKADNLFHYLTYEGSFNPEFIRDPEELAAIELQIKEFGQTPKQLFTQPHPRKIVVNKSPAVALVSVDGVVCSNGDTTQGLATTSSSTVSQPLTPHSHPPPSPPLHINSNAPPLPAAAQTPPTNRYDEWIHIDAPPDSRSPAKGSCRDTKCLTLKHIDKVHKEAVSAVGVSHDSKSYFSVSNDKTIKVHTLEDNQLLRSSNISNLPLSSLVILPGSTAVLIGSWDNNVYTYSTEYAAVVNAEYCHHSSVTSLSWRHGTMATGSWDSTVKVWTLPYDPSCHKPEPAELQSELDHDNEVSCIDLDCDALRVASGTVDGYVTVWSIGDEEREYELQAHNDGVTALRFSPGGGRLCTCGGDGIVRVVDPTAKVEVISKRAPEILQCVVWMDGHLVMGGESGDIHVWEAETLCEVSRHKAHSGL
;
A
#
# COMPACT_ATOMS: atom_id res chain seq x y z
N MET A 1 3.11 -27.20 1.08
CA MET A 1 4.21 -26.50 1.77
C MET A 1 5.50 -26.52 0.94
N ALA A 2 5.45 -26.03 -0.30
CA ALA A 2 6.60 -25.96 -1.21
C ALA A 2 6.44 -24.85 -2.29
N GLY A 3 5.49 -23.91 -2.10
CA GLY A 3 4.96 -23.04 -3.17
C GLY A 3 5.79 -21.78 -3.49
N TRP A 4 6.90 -21.56 -2.78
CA TRP A 4 7.93 -20.57 -3.12
C TRP A 4 9.25 -21.23 -3.52
N CYS A 5 9.35 -22.56 -3.44
CA CYS A 5 10.63 -23.27 -3.52
C CYS A 5 11.07 -23.61 -4.94
N ARG A 6 10.28 -23.33 -5.98
CA ARG A 6 10.67 -23.56 -7.38
C ARG A 6 10.88 -22.23 -8.10
N GLN A 7 12.01 -22.11 -8.79
CA GLN A 7 12.28 -21.01 -9.75
C GLN A 7 11.15 -20.82 -10.77
N GLU A 8 10.31 -21.84 -10.98
CA GLU A 8 9.15 -21.86 -11.87
C GLU A 8 7.89 -21.16 -11.30
N GLU A 9 7.85 -20.81 -10.02
CA GLU A 9 6.67 -20.23 -9.33
C GLU A 9 6.80 -18.71 -9.04
N LEU A 10 7.95 -18.10 -9.34
CA LEU A 10 8.09 -16.64 -9.26
C LEU A 10 7.31 -15.98 -10.41
N PRO A 11 6.59 -14.86 -10.17
CA PRO A 11 5.94 -14.12 -11.25
C PRO A 11 6.96 -13.81 -12.35
N CYS A 12 6.59 -14.06 -13.60
CA CYS A 12 7.47 -13.92 -14.76
C CYS A 12 8.20 -12.57 -14.71
N THR A 13 9.53 -12.60 -14.56
CA THR A 13 10.35 -11.40 -14.70
C THR A 13 10.16 -10.84 -16.11
N LEU A 14 10.46 -9.55 -16.32
CA LEU A 14 10.41 -8.96 -17.67
C LEU A 14 11.35 -9.67 -18.68
N VAL A 15 12.27 -10.51 -18.17
CA VAL A 15 13.34 -11.20 -18.91
C VAL A 15 13.15 -12.73 -18.92
N GLY A 16 12.12 -13.28 -18.26
CA GLY A 16 11.85 -14.72 -18.20
C GLY A 16 11.51 -15.33 -19.58
N PRO A 17 11.52 -16.67 -19.73
CA PRO A 17 11.17 -17.31 -20.98
C PRO A 17 9.76 -16.88 -21.36
N ARG A 18 9.66 -15.97 -22.35
CA ARG A 18 8.42 -15.63 -23.03
C ARG A 18 7.89 -16.94 -23.59
N ARG A 19 7.03 -17.65 -22.84
CA ARG A 19 6.34 -18.85 -23.33
C ARG A 19 5.71 -18.44 -24.65
N HIS A 20 6.13 -19.12 -25.71
CA HIS A 20 5.76 -18.86 -27.09
C HIS A 20 4.33 -18.35 -27.25
N ARG A 21 4.15 -17.02 -27.30
CA ARG A 21 3.02 -16.45 -28.04
C ARG A 21 3.47 -16.35 -29.50
N SER A 22 3.45 -17.49 -30.18
CA SER A 22 3.32 -17.53 -31.63
C SER A 22 1.86 -17.20 -31.98
N VAL A 23 1.47 -15.96 -31.70
CA VAL A 23 0.21 -15.38 -32.13
C VAL A 23 0.62 -14.13 -32.88
N SER A 24 0.19 -14.01 -34.14
CA SER A 24 0.56 -12.91 -35.04
C SER A 24 0.54 -11.57 -34.30
N VAL A 25 1.72 -11.03 -34.02
CA VAL A 25 1.88 -9.86 -33.15
C VAL A 25 1.37 -8.64 -33.92
N GLU A 26 0.23 -8.09 -33.51
CA GLU A 26 -0.14 -6.73 -33.93
C GLU A 26 1.02 -5.80 -33.54
N ARG A 27 1.49 -4.95 -34.47
CA ARG A 27 2.65 -4.08 -34.23
C ARG A 27 2.34 -2.94 -33.25
N PHE A 28 1.09 -2.50 -33.24
CA PHE A 28 0.64 -1.45 -32.35
C PHE A 28 0.50 -1.96 -30.91
N SER A 29 1.02 -1.18 -29.97
CA SER A 29 0.79 -1.34 -28.54
C SER A 29 0.52 0.01 -27.90
N LEU A 30 -0.07 -0.01 -26.70
CA LEU A 30 -0.31 1.21 -25.92
C LEU A 30 1.00 1.94 -25.53
N LEU A 31 2.15 1.28 -25.57
CA LEU A 31 3.47 1.89 -25.35
C LEU A 31 3.85 2.94 -26.42
N LEU A 32 3.18 2.93 -27.58
CA LEU A 32 3.40 3.91 -28.64
C LEU A 32 2.60 5.22 -28.42
N LEU A 33 1.77 5.27 -27.37
CA LEU A 33 0.97 6.43 -27.02
C LEU A 33 1.76 7.41 -26.16
N GLU A 34 1.40 8.69 -26.22
CA GLU A 34 1.94 9.68 -25.28
C GLU A 34 1.37 9.48 -23.88
N PHE A 35 2.05 9.99 -22.85
CA PHE A 35 1.54 9.92 -21.49
C PHE A 35 0.15 10.57 -21.36
N GLY A 36 -0.82 9.79 -20.86
CA GLY A 36 -2.23 10.18 -20.71
C GLY A 36 -3.02 10.24 -22.03
N GLU A 37 -2.45 9.75 -23.14
CA GLU A 37 -3.19 9.54 -24.38
C GLU A 37 -4.01 8.24 -24.30
N ILE A 38 -5.25 8.29 -24.77
CA ILE A 38 -6.22 7.20 -24.68
C ILE A 38 -6.49 6.66 -26.08
N TYR A 39 -6.37 5.35 -26.26
CA TYR A 39 -6.79 4.65 -27.46
C TYR A 39 -8.28 4.30 -27.37
N PHE A 40 -9.07 4.72 -28.35
CA PHE A 40 -10.51 4.48 -28.38
C PHE A 40 -10.86 3.23 -29.19
N GLU A 41 -10.55 3.25 -30.49
CA GLU A 41 -10.96 2.22 -31.43
C GLU A 41 -10.17 2.34 -32.73
N ASP A 42 -10.31 1.36 -33.60
CA ASP A 42 -9.69 1.37 -34.92
C ASP A 42 -10.60 0.93 -36.06
N TYR A 43 -10.19 1.31 -37.26
CA TYR A 43 -10.97 1.12 -38.47
C TYR A 43 -10.08 0.58 -39.59
N SER A 44 -10.54 -0.46 -40.28
CA SER A 44 -9.90 -0.93 -41.51
C SER A 44 -10.01 0.14 -42.60
N CYS A 45 -8.87 0.54 -43.17
CA CYS A 45 -8.83 1.58 -44.17
C CYS A 45 -7.75 1.32 -45.24
N ILE A 46 -7.89 2.07 -46.34
CA ILE A 46 -6.86 2.22 -47.36
C ILE A 46 -6.27 3.61 -47.21
N TYR A 47 -4.97 3.66 -46.95
CA TYR A 47 -4.16 4.86 -46.93
C TYR A 47 -3.62 5.15 -48.33
N TYR A 48 -3.75 6.41 -48.76
CA TYR A 48 -3.19 6.91 -50.01
C TYR A 48 -2.16 7.97 -49.66
N PRO A 49 -0.85 7.71 -49.89
CA PRO A 49 0.21 8.66 -49.60
C PRO A 49 0.16 9.85 -50.56
N ASN A 50 0.75 10.96 -50.13
CA ASN A 50 0.87 12.14 -50.97
C ASN A 50 1.78 11.84 -52.17
N ALA A 51 1.26 12.01 -53.38
CA ALA A 51 1.96 11.75 -54.62
C ALA A 51 1.76 12.89 -55.62
N SER A 52 2.62 12.97 -56.63
CA SER A 52 2.60 14.06 -57.62
C SER A 52 1.41 13.93 -58.58
N THR A 53 0.90 12.71 -58.75
CA THR A 53 -0.26 12.39 -59.59
C THR A 53 -1.24 11.46 -58.86
N GLU A 54 -2.52 11.49 -59.23
CA GLU A 54 -3.54 10.60 -58.63
C GLU A 54 -3.24 9.12 -58.92
N SER A 55 -2.74 8.79 -60.11
CA SER A 55 -2.31 7.43 -60.46
C SER A 55 -1.19 6.92 -59.56
N GLU A 56 -0.18 7.74 -59.30
CA GLU A 56 0.94 7.39 -58.42
C GLU A 56 0.49 7.21 -56.95
N SER A 57 -0.50 7.98 -56.50
CA SER A 57 -1.11 7.79 -55.17
C SER A 57 -1.89 6.47 -55.08
N ILE A 58 -2.56 6.06 -56.17
CA ILE A 58 -3.28 4.80 -56.27
C ILE A 58 -2.32 3.60 -56.31
N ASP A 59 -1.20 3.73 -57.01
CA ASP A 59 -0.19 2.68 -57.13
C ASP A 59 0.54 2.42 -55.81
N ARG A 60 0.69 3.46 -54.97
CA ARG A 60 1.35 3.39 -53.65
C ARG A 60 0.38 3.24 -52.47
N LYS A 61 -0.87 2.86 -52.73
CA LYS A 61 -1.89 2.76 -51.67
C LYS A 61 -1.58 1.59 -50.75
N GLU A 62 -1.75 1.80 -49.45
CA GLU A 62 -1.51 0.79 -48.43
C GLU A 62 -2.79 0.43 -47.69
N ARG A 63 -2.99 -0.86 -47.43
CA ARG A 63 -4.07 -1.32 -46.56
C ARG A 63 -3.57 -1.34 -45.13
N GLY A 64 -4.43 -0.98 -44.18
CA GLY A 64 -4.05 -0.96 -42.78
C GLY A 64 -5.21 -0.72 -41.84
N ARG A 65 -4.87 -0.49 -40.58
CA ARG A 65 -5.79 -0.11 -39.51
C ARG A 65 -5.48 1.32 -39.08
N LEU A 66 -6.49 2.19 -39.11
CA LEU A 66 -6.42 3.53 -38.56
C LEU A 66 -6.95 3.53 -37.14
N LYS A 67 -6.08 3.79 -36.19
CA LYS A 67 -6.34 3.85 -34.76
C LYS A 67 -6.61 5.29 -34.35
N VAL A 68 -7.73 5.51 -33.68
CA VAL A 68 -8.16 6.84 -33.22
C VAL A 68 -7.85 6.96 -31.73
N CYS A 69 -6.97 7.89 -31.39
CA CYS A 69 -6.57 8.17 -30.01
C CYS A 69 -6.98 9.60 -29.61
N SER A 70 -6.93 9.91 -28.31
CA SER A 70 -7.33 11.22 -27.79
C SER A 70 -6.43 12.37 -28.26
N ARG A 71 -5.18 12.07 -28.66
CA ARG A 71 -4.21 13.08 -29.12
C ARG A 71 -3.64 12.82 -30.51
N SER A 72 -3.77 11.61 -31.05
CA SER A 72 -3.21 11.26 -32.36
C SER A 72 -4.08 10.32 -33.16
N LEU A 73 -3.84 10.30 -34.47
CA LEU A 73 -4.26 9.25 -35.38
C LEU A 73 -3.04 8.39 -35.67
N ILE A 74 -3.17 7.08 -35.54
CA ILE A 74 -2.08 6.14 -35.80
C ILE A 74 -2.50 5.20 -36.93
N PHE A 75 -1.74 5.19 -38.01
CA PHE A 75 -1.96 4.26 -39.12
C PHE A 75 -0.93 3.14 -39.07
N ASP A 76 -1.42 1.92 -38.90
CA ASP A 76 -0.63 0.69 -38.94
C ASP A 76 -0.89 -0.04 -40.27
N ALA A 77 0.11 -0.01 -41.15
CA ALA A 77 0.06 -0.70 -42.45
C ALA A 77 0.12 -2.22 -42.28
N LEU A 78 -0.59 -2.97 -43.12
CA LEU A 78 -0.51 -4.43 -43.16
C LEU A 78 0.85 -4.94 -43.65
N ASP A 79 1.50 -4.22 -44.55
CA ASP A 79 2.88 -4.51 -44.95
C ASP A 79 3.85 -3.91 -43.93
N HIS A 80 4.56 -4.79 -43.23
CA HIS A 80 5.49 -4.43 -42.17
C HIS A 80 6.74 -3.71 -42.69
N ALA A 81 7.02 -3.74 -44.00
CA ALA A 81 8.08 -2.93 -44.60
C ALA A 81 7.83 -1.42 -44.39
N TYR A 82 6.56 -1.01 -44.29
CA TYR A 82 6.20 0.39 -44.04
C TYR A 82 6.14 0.70 -42.55
N PRO A 83 6.56 1.91 -42.12
CA PRO A 83 6.46 2.32 -40.72
C PRO A 83 5.00 2.51 -40.29
N ILE A 84 4.76 2.40 -38.99
CA ILE A 84 3.58 2.95 -38.35
C ILE A 84 3.69 4.48 -38.40
N LEU A 85 2.63 5.14 -38.86
CA LEU A 85 2.54 6.59 -38.94
C LEU A 85 1.71 7.13 -37.77
N LYS A 86 2.32 7.91 -36.88
CA LYS A 86 1.62 8.65 -35.82
C LYS A 86 1.49 10.12 -36.20
N ILE A 87 0.24 10.59 -36.26
CA ILE A 87 -0.14 11.94 -36.64
C ILE A 87 -0.79 12.62 -35.44
N ALA A 88 -0.08 13.55 -34.80
CA ALA A 88 -0.64 14.29 -33.67
C ALA A 88 -1.76 15.23 -34.13
N LEU A 89 -2.92 15.15 -33.49
CA LEU A 89 -4.12 15.93 -33.84
C LEU A 89 -3.89 17.45 -33.70
N ARG A 90 -3.04 17.86 -32.76
CA ARG A 90 -2.66 19.28 -32.57
C ARG A 90 -1.95 19.86 -33.80
N ASP A 91 -1.24 19.00 -34.54
CA ASP A 91 -0.43 19.36 -35.71
C ASP A 91 -1.23 19.22 -37.02
N CYS A 92 -2.45 18.69 -36.95
CA CYS A 92 -3.36 18.64 -38.09
C CYS A 92 -3.90 20.04 -38.40
N LYS A 93 -3.59 20.55 -39.59
CA LYS A 93 -4.16 21.79 -40.14
C LYS A 93 -5.62 21.59 -40.58
N LYS A 94 -5.90 20.45 -41.24
CA LYS A 94 -7.20 20.14 -41.84
C LYS A 94 -7.54 18.67 -41.66
N ILE A 95 -8.78 18.37 -41.23
CA ILE A 95 -9.35 17.03 -41.23
C ILE A 95 -10.78 17.15 -41.79
N GLU A 96 -11.01 16.73 -43.02
CA GLU A 96 -12.28 16.94 -43.70
C GLU A 96 -12.64 15.82 -44.69
N ARG A 97 -13.93 15.72 -45.01
CA ARG A 97 -14.42 14.81 -46.05
C ARG A 97 -13.84 15.17 -47.41
N ARG A 98 -13.47 14.16 -48.20
CA ARG A 98 -13.10 14.39 -49.61
C ARG A 98 -14.38 14.69 -50.41
N GLN A 99 -14.47 15.88 -51.00
CA GLN A 99 -15.54 16.18 -51.95
C GLN A 99 -15.26 15.44 -53.27
N GLN A 100 -16.20 14.59 -53.68
CA GLN A 100 -16.17 13.91 -54.98
C GLN A 100 -17.43 14.32 -55.76
N GLN A 101 -17.31 14.55 -57.07
CA GLN A 101 -18.39 15.08 -57.91
C GLN A 101 -19.55 14.09 -58.16
N SER A 102 -19.43 12.82 -57.77
CA SER A 102 -20.55 11.87 -57.79
C SER A 102 -20.31 10.74 -56.79
N GLY A 103 -21.27 10.54 -55.87
CA GLY A 103 -21.29 9.43 -54.90
C GLY A 103 -20.91 9.80 -53.45
N THR A 104 -21.47 9.03 -52.51
CA THR A 104 -21.11 9.06 -51.07
C THR A 104 -19.63 8.74 -50.91
N SER A 105 -18.78 9.76 -50.73
CA SER A 105 -17.35 9.53 -50.49
C SER A 105 -17.15 8.84 -49.14
N SER A 106 -16.57 7.64 -49.16
CA SER A 106 -16.09 6.87 -47.99
C SER A 106 -14.67 7.26 -47.58
N SER A 107 -14.19 8.44 -48.00
CA SER A 107 -12.84 8.91 -47.71
C SER A 107 -12.77 10.31 -47.10
N PHE A 108 -11.75 10.54 -46.30
CA PHE A 108 -11.42 11.84 -45.72
C PHE A 108 -9.93 12.13 -45.85
N VAL A 109 -9.57 13.41 -45.74
CA VAL A 109 -8.22 13.91 -45.91
C VAL A 109 -7.74 14.51 -44.60
N VAL A 110 -6.52 14.17 -44.22
CA VAL A 110 -5.78 14.74 -43.09
C VAL A 110 -4.57 15.48 -43.66
N VAL A 111 -4.41 16.75 -43.29
CA VAL A 111 -3.21 17.55 -43.60
C VAL A 111 -2.55 17.93 -42.28
N CYS A 112 -1.30 17.52 -42.07
CA CYS A 112 -0.53 17.85 -40.87
C CYS A 112 0.83 18.46 -41.21
N SER A 113 1.39 19.26 -40.30
CA SER A 113 2.70 19.89 -40.45
C SER A 113 3.89 18.96 -40.12
N GLN A 114 3.63 17.90 -39.36
CA GLN A 114 4.62 16.92 -38.92
C GLN A 114 3.96 15.59 -38.59
N TYR A 115 4.76 14.53 -38.56
CA TYR A 115 4.35 13.19 -38.18
C TYR A 115 5.55 12.39 -37.67
N THR A 116 5.26 11.24 -37.05
CA THR A 116 6.27 10.34 -36.51
C THR A 116 6.17 8.98 -37.18
N GLU A 117 7.31 8.44 -37.60
CA GLU A 117 7.46 7.07 -38.13
C GLU A 117 8.02 6.16 -37.02
N MET A 118 7.44 4.98 -36.86
CA MET A 118 7.79 4.01 -35.82
C MET A 118 7.77 2.59 -36.39
N LEU A 119 8.56 1.67 -35.82
CA LEU A 119 8.52 0.23 -36.12
C LEU A 119 8.60 -0.12 -37.62
N GLU A 120 9.42 0.60 -38.38
CA GLU A 120 9.73 0.24 -39.78
C GLU A 120 10.37 -1.15 -39.82
N GLY A 121 9.90 -2.02 -40.72
CA GLY A 121 10.33 -3.42 -40.76
C GLY A 121 9.93 -4.25 -39.52
N ASN A 122 9.04 -3.73 -38.67
CA ASN A 122 8.73 -4.27 -37.34
C ASN A 122 9.95 -4.32 -36.40
N ILE A 123 10.87 -3.36 -36.53
CA ILE A 123 12.09 -3.27 -35.74
C ILE A 123 11.95 -2.20 -34.65
N VAL A 124 12.20 -2.57 -33.40
CA VAL A 124 12.22 -1.63 -32.27
C VAL A 124 13.44 -0.72 -32.39
N SER A 125 13.19 0.57 -32.60
CA SER A 125 14.22 1.58 -32.84
C SER A 125 13.71 2.97 -32.46
N PRO A 126 14.60 3.97 -32.26
CA PRO A 126 14.19 5.34 -32.01
C PRO A 126 13.23 5.86 -33.09
N HIS A 127 12.16 6.51 -32.66
CA HIS A 127 11.15 7.08 -33.52
C HIS A 127 11.74 8.18 -34.41
N LYS A 128 11.33 8.20 -35.67
CA LYS A 128 11.76 9.20 -36.64
C LYS A 128 10.72 10.32 -36.73
N PHE A 129 11.10 11.50 -36.25
CA PHE A 129 10.25 12.69 -36.23
C PHE A 129 10.43 13.49 -37.52
N VAL A 130 9.41 13.51 -38.38
CA VAL A 130 9.44 14.15 -39.69
C VAL A 130 8.71 15.49 -39.63
N ARG A 131 9.44 16.59 -39.87
CA ARG A 131 8.94 17.97 -39.83
C ARG A 131 8.64 18.51 -41.22
N THR A 132 7.85 17.77 -41.99
CA THR A 132 7.39 18.17 -43.32
C THR A 132 5.89 18.04 -43.41
N GLU A 133 5.26 18.92 -44.20
CA GLU A 133 3.82 18.83 -44.42
C GLU A 133 3.47 17.52 -45.12
N MET A 134 2.51 16.79 -44.54
CA MET A 134 2.01 15.54 -45.07
C MET A 134 0.51 15.66 -45.32
N ARG A 135 0.09 15.21 -46.50
CA ARG A 135 -1.32 15.07 -46.87
C ARG A 135 -1.64 13.59 -47.00
N CYS A 136 -2.47 13.10 -46.09
CA CYS A 136 -2.94 11.72 -46.04
C CYS A 136 -4.39 11.64 -46.50
N GLN A 137 -4.71 10.68 -47.35
CA GLN A 137 -6.10 10.32 -47.61
C GLN A 137 -6.37 8.92 -47.06
N PHE A 138 -7.47 8.78 -46.32
CA PHE A 138 -7.93 7.51 -45.78
C PHE A 138 -9.32 7.18 -46.35
N SER A 139 -9.48 5.96 -46.88
CA SER A 139 -10.77 5.41 -47.29
C SER A 139 -11.17 4.28 -46.35
N LEU A 140 -12.28 4.44 -45.63
CA LEU A 140 -12.76 3.45 -44.65
C LEU A 140 -13.47 2.30 -45.38
N SER A 141 -13.23 1.05 -44.96
CA SER A 141 -13.68 -0.13 -45.70
C SER A 141 -15.07 -0.64 -45.30
N TYR A 142 -15.45 -0.51 -44.02
CA TYR A 142 -16.68 -1.12 -43.47
C TYR A 142 -17.58 -0.16 -42.69
N ILE A 143 -17.20 1.12 -42.60
CA ILE A 143 -17.94 2.14 -41.85
C ILE A 143 -18.01 3.43 -42.67
N SER A 144 -19.11 4.18 -42.50
CA SER A 144 -19.26 5.49 -43.13
C SER A 144 -18.32 6.51 -42.50
N VAL A 145 -17.72 7.36 -43.34
CA VAL A 145 -16.94 8.52 -42.87
C VAL A 145 -17.80 9.46 -42.04
N ASP A 146 -19.10 9.53 -42.29
CA ASP A 146 -20.02 10.41 -41.56
C ASP A 146 -20.20 10.00 -40.09
N GLU A 147 -19.91 8.75 -39.74
CA GLU A 147 -19.93 8.27 -38.34
C GLU A 147 -18.62 8.58 -37.61
N VAL A 148 -17.49 8.45 -38.30
CA VAL A 148 -16.15 8.55 -37.68
C VAL A 148 -15.59 9.97 -37.67
N LEU A 149 -15.81 10.73 -38.75
CA LEU A 149 -15.21 12.04 -38.95
C LEU A 149 -15.60 13.08 -37.88
N PRO A 150 -16.88 13.19 -37.44
CA PRO A 150 -17.26 14.15 -36.39
C PRO A 150 -16.52 13.90 -35.07
N GLN A 151 -16.27 12.64 -34.73
CA GLN A 151 -15.52 12.26 -33.53
C GLN A 151 -14.05 12.69 -33.65
N ILE A 152 -13.39 12.37 -34.77
CA ILE A 152 -11.99 12.80 -35.02
C ILE A 152 -11.88 14.32 -34.98
N GLN A 153 -12.81 15.06 -35.60
CA GLN A 153 -12.83 16.52 -35.59
C GLN A 153 -13.09 17.11 -34.19
N THR A 154 -13.84 16.40 -33.35
CA THR A 154 -14.05 16.78 -31.95
C THR A 154 -12.76 16.61 -31.14
N LEU A 155 -12.06 15.48 -31.31
CA LEU A 155 -10.75 15.24 -30.69
C LEU A 155 -9.69 16.23 -31.21
N GLN A 156 -9.72 16.58 -32.50
CA GLN A 156 -8.84 17.61 -33.07
C GLN A 156 -9.07 18.97 -32.40
N ARG A 157 -10.33 19.39 -32.25
CA ARG A 157 -10.67 20.63 -31.52
C ARG A 157 -10.21 20.55 -30.07
N ALA A 158 -10.44 19.43 -29.40
CA ALA A 158 -9.98 19.19 -28.04
C ALA A 158 -8.46 19.34 -27.90
N SER A 159 -7.68 18.84 -28.86
CA SER A 159 -6.20 18.87 -28.84
C SER A 159 -5.59 20.28 -28.93
N ARG A 160 -6.39 21.29 -29.28
CA ARG A 160 -5.98 22.70 -29.36
C ARG A 160 -6.38 23.52 -28.14
N LEU A 161 -7.08 22.92 -27.18
CA LEU A 161 -7.45 23.56 -25.91
C LEU A 161 -6.27 23.59 -24.93
N LEU A 162 -6.41 24.38 -23.86
CA LEU A 162 -5.49 24.33 -22.73
C LEU A 162 -5.56 22.95 -22.05
N LYS A 163 -4.46 22.53 -21.39
CA LYS A 163 -4.30 21.17 -20.85
C LYS A 163 -5.47 20.74 -19.94
N ALA A 164 -5.92 21.60 -19.03
CA ALA A 164 -7.03 21.31 -18.12
C ALA A 164 -8.38 21.13 -18.83
N GLU A 165 -8.67 21.99 -19.82
CA GLU A 165 -9.92 21.91 -20.62
C GLU A 165 -9.90 20.69 -21.54
N HIS A 166 -8.75 20.41 -22.17
CA HIS A 166 -8.53 19.20 -22.96
C HIS A 166 -8.81 17.95 -22.11
N GLN A 167 -8.25 17.87 -20.91
CA GLN A 167 -8.44 16.73 -20.01
C GLN A 167 -9.91 16.56 -19.61
N LYS A 168 -10.60 17.66 -19.25
CA LYS A 168 -12.03 17.62 -18.92
C LYS A 168 -12.86 17.07 -20.07
N LEU A 169 -12.67 17.59 -21.29
CA LEU A 169 -13.43 17.15 -22.46
C LEU A 169 -13.15 15.68 -22.81
N VAL A 170 -11.88 15.27 -22.82
CA VAL A 170 -11.51 13.87 -23.08
C VAL A 170 -12.10 12.95 -22.02
N ASN A 171 -12.03 13.30 -20.73
CA ASN A 171 -12.62 12.51 -19.65
C ASN A 171 -14.13 12.37 -19.80
N SER A 172 -14.86 13.43 -20.20
CA SER A 172 -16.30 13.34 -20.47
C SER A 172 -16.61 12.36 -21.61
N ILE A 173 -15.86 12.41 -22.71
CA ILE A 173 -16.01 11.48 -23.85
C ILE A 173 -15.78 10.04 -23.37
N VAL A 174 -14.72 9.82 -22.59
CA VAL A 174 -14.34 8.50 -22.06
C VAL A 174 -15.43 7.96 -21.14
N GLN A 175 -15.91 8.77 -20.17
CA GLN A 175 -16.99 8.39 -19.26
C GLN A 175 -18.29 8.04 -20.00
N GLU A 176 -18.68 8.86 -20.98
CA GLU A 176 -19.86 8.59 -21.81
C GLU A 176 -19.74 7.26 -22.57
N ARG A 177 -18.56 6.94 -23.11
CA ARG A 177 -18.33 5.67 -23.80
C ARG A 177 -18.33 4.48 -22.84
N HIS A 178 -17.60 4.57 -21.73
CA HIS A 178 -17.47 3.47 -20.77
C HIS A 178 -18.80 3.14 -20.08
N SER A 179 -19.63 4.16 -19.80
CA SER A 179 -20.97 3.96 -19.20
C SER A 179 -21.93 3.15 -20.08
N LYS A 180 -21.71 3.13 -21.41
CA LYS A 180 -22.54 2.37 -22.37
C LYS A 180 -22.08 0.93 -22.54
N VAL A 181 -20.89 0.57 -22.05
CA VAL A 181 -20.29 -0.76 -22.24
C VAL A 181 -20.46 -1.57 -20.97
N SER A 182 -21.26 -2.64 -21.03
CA SER A 182 -21.29 -3.72 -20.04
C SER A 182 -20.32 -4.85 -20.46
N PHE A 183 -19.98 -5.72 -19.53
CA PHE A 183 -19.27 -6.96 -19.88
C PHE A 183 -20.09 -7.77 -20.91
N ASN A 184 -19.43 -8.27 -21.95
CA ASN A 184 -20.09 -9.11 -22.94
C ASN A 184 -20.06 -10.57 -22.47
N VAL A 185 -21.23 -11.04 -22.00
CA VAL A 185 -21.43 -12.40 -21.49
C VAL A 185 -21.17 -13.51 -22.51
N SER A 186 -21.07 -13.22 -23.82
CA SER A 186 -20.67 -14.22 -24.81
C SER A 186 -19.20 -14.66 -24.67
N TRP A 187 -18.41 -13.95 -23.86
CA TRP A 187 -17.01 -14.28 -23.59
C TRP A 187 -16.81 -15.19 -22.37
N LEU A 188 -17.89 -15.50 -21.64
CA LEU A 188 -17.85 -16.51 -20.58
C LEU A 188 -17.40 -17.85 -21.18
N GLU A 189 -16.56 -18.56 -20.42
CA GLU A 189 -15.95 -19.81 -20.89
C GLU A 189 -16.95 -20.96 -20.74
N ASP A 190 -17.66 -20.97 -19.61
CA ASP A 190 -18.72 -21.93 -19.30
C ASP A 190 -20.07 -21.23 -19.11
N LEU A 191 -21.12 -21.79 -19.72
CA LEU A 191 -22.49 -21.30 -19.67
C LEU A 191 -23.13 -21.46 -18.28
N TYR A 192 -22.56 -22.32 -17.43
CA TYR A 192 -23.01 -22.53 -16.05
C TYR A 192 -22.33 -21.58 -15.04
N GLU A 193 -21.46 -20.69 -15.51
CA GLU A 193 -20.85 -19.68 -14.65
C GLU A 193 -21.89 -18.66 -14.19
N GLU A 194 -21.97 -18.45 -12.88
CA GLU A 194 -22.85 -17.43 -12.29
C GLU A 194 -22.04 -16.16 -12.05
N THR A 195 -22.56 -15.02 -12.50
CA THR A 195 -21.97 -13.71 -12.22
C THR A 195 -22.04 -13.39 -10.73
N VAL A 196 -20.89 -13.12 -10.11
CA VAL A 196 -20.77 -12.73 -8.71
C VAL A 196 -20.73 -11.20 -8.60
N VAL A 197 -19.81 -10.55 -9.32
CA VAL A 197 -19.70 -9.08 -9.34
C VAL A 197 -19.12 -8.57 -10.66
N GLU A 198 -19.65 -7.45 -11.14
CA GLU A 198 -19.11 -6.69 -12.28
C GLU A 198 -18.65 -5.31 -11.79
N LEU A 199 -17.39 -4.96 -12.05
CA LEU A 199 -16.75 -3.73 -11.59
C LEU A 199 -16.06 -2.99 -12.74
N LEU A 200 -15.81 -1.70 -12.50
CA LEU A 200 -14.90 -0.89 -13.30
C LEU A 200 -13.48 -1.04 -12.77
N GLY A 201 -12.49 -1.07 -13.65
CA GLY A 201 -11.10 -1.03 -13.24
C GLY A 201 -10.15 -0.91 -14.42
N GLU A 202 -8.86 -0.84 -14.12
CA GLU A 202 -7.79 -0.79 -15.09
C GLU A 202 -6.87 -1.98 -14.89
N ARG A 203 -6.40 -2.59 -15.97
CA ARG A 203 -5.30 -3.56 -15.92
C ARG A 203 -3.97 -2.80 -15.98
N VAL A 204 -3.09 -3.07 -15.04
CA VAL A 204 -1.73 -2.54 -15.00
C VAL A 204 -0.80 -3.48 -15.74
N THR A 205 -0.03 -2.90 -16.64
CA THR A 205 1.12 -3.51 -17.31
C THR A 205 2.29 -2.54 -17.22
N PRO A 206 3.53 -2.97 -17.47
CA PRO A 206 4.68 -2.08 -17.37
C PRO A 206 4.50 -0.77 -18.15
N LEU A 207 4.57 0.37 -17.44
CA LEU A 207 4.35 1.75 -17.92
C LEU A 207 2.93 2.10 -18.44
N VAL A 208 2.00 1.17 -18.48
CA VAL A 208 0.69 1.35 -19.13
C VAL A 208 -0.44 0.84 -18.25
N THR A 209 -1.50 1.64 -18.12
CA THR A 209 -2.80 1.15 -17.64
C THR A 209 -3.78 1.07 -18.80
N ASN A 210 -4.56 -0.02 -18.83
CA ASN A 210 -5.60 -0.23 -19.83
C ASN A 210 -6.97 -0.31 -19.12
N PRO A 211 -7.91 0.62 -19.36
CA PRO A 211 -9.21 0.61 -18.70
C PRO A 211 -10.14 -0.46 -19.27
N GLY A 212 -10.98 -1.05 -18.41
CA GLY A 212 -11.91 -2.10 -18.79
C GLY A 212 -12.99 -2.42 -17.75
N ARG A 213 -13.66 -3.56 -17.98
CA ARG A 213 -14.62 -4.20 -17.09
C ARG A 213 -13.97 -5.41 -16.44
N ILE A 214 -14.13 -5.53 -15.13
CA ILE A 214 -13.76 -6.71 -14.37
C ILE A 214 -15.05 -7.49 -14.09
N MET A 215 -15.07 -8.78 -14.41
CA MET A 215 -16.20 -9.66 -14.15
C MET A 215 -15.69 -10.87 -13.35
N LEU A 216 -16.21 -11.05 -12.14
CA LEU A 216 -16.00 -12.24 -11.35
C LEU A 216 -17.21 -13.16 -11.52
N THR A 217 -16.94 -14.42 -11.86
CA THR A 217 -17.94 -15.48 -11.86
C THR A 217 -17.66 -16.49 -10.74
N SER A 218 -18.52 -17.51 -10.63
CA SER A 218 -18.34 -18.63 -9.71
C SER A 218 -17.08 -19.47 -9.99
N SER A 219 -16.41 -19.28 -11.14
CA SER A 219 -15.23 -20.07 -11.52
C SER A 219 -14.03 -19.27 -12.05
N ARG A 220 -14.21 -18.02 -12.50
CA ARG A 220 -13.16 -17.24 -13.18
C ARG A 220 -13.20 -15.75 -12.86
N ILE A 221 -12.04 -15.11 -13.04
CA ILE A 221 -11.90 -13.64 -13.12
C ILE A 221 -11.69 -13.28 -14.59
N TYR A 222 -12.50 -12.37 -15.10
CA TYR A 222 -12.40 -11.84 -16.45
C TYR A 222 -12.02 -10.36 -16.43
N PHE A 223 -11.19 -9.95 -17.38
CA PHE A 223 -10.96 -8.55 -17.69
C PHE A 223 -11.22 -8.28 -19.17
N GLN A 224 -12.21 -7.44 -19.46
CA GLN A 224 -12.55 -6.98 -20.80
C GLN A 224 -12.09 -5.53 -20.97
N PRO A 225 -11.02 -5.24 -21.73
CA PRO A 225 -10.64 -3.87 -22.03
C PRO A 225 -11.73 -3.13 -22.82
N TYR A 226 -11.81 -1.81 -22.70
CA TYR A 226 -12.72 -0.99 -23.52
C TYR A 226 -12.26 -0.81 -24.95
N ASN A 227 -10.97 -1.06 -25.21
CA ASN A 227 -10.38 -1.03 -26.53
C ASN A 227 -10.04 -2.45 -27.00
N ASN A 228 -9.73 -2.57 -28.29
CA ASN A 228 -9.39 -3.83 -28.95
C ASN A 228 -7.88 -3.94 -29.22
N VAL A 229 -7.04 -3.46 -28.30
CA VAL A 229 -5.58 -3.50 -28.48
C VAL A 229 -4.98 -4.89 -28.34
N GLU A 230 -5.62 -5.75 -27.55
CA GLU A 230 -5.18 -7.13 -27.35
C GLU A 230 -5.83 -8.06 -28.37
N VAL A 231 -5.05 -9.03 -28.85
CA VAL A 231 -5.53 -10.07 -29.77
C VAL A 231 -6.66 -10.89 -29.13
N GLU A 232 -6.52 -11.16 -27.84
CA GLU A 232 -7.56 -11.75 -27.01
C GLU A 232 -8.45 -10.64 -26.45
N PRO A 233 -9.75 -10.60 -26.78
CA PRO A 233 -10.63 -9.50 -26.39
C PRO A 233 -10.95 -9.50 -24.89
N VAL A 234 -10.73 -10.64 -24.21
CA VAL A 234 -10.97 -10.79 -22.77
C VAL A 234 -9.91 -11.69 -22.19
N LEU A 235 -9.28 -11.24 -21.11
CA LEU A 235 -8.35 -12.03 -20.31
C LEU A 235 -9.11 -12.82 -19.25
N LYS A 236 -8.64 -14.01 -18.94
CA LYS A 236 -9.34 -14.97 -18.08
C LYS A 236 -8.36 -15.60 -17.11
N LEU A 237 -8.68 -15.62 -15.82
CA LEU A 237 -7.97 -16.41 -14.81
C LEU A 237 -8.93 -17.39 -14.17
N GLN A 238 -8.52 -18.66 -14.07
CA GLN A 238 -9.29 -19.70 -13.38
C GLN A 238 -9.11 -19.57 -11.86
N LEU A 239 -10.20 -19.53 -11.10
CA LEU A 239 -10.15 -19.38 -9.64
C LEU A 239 -9.44 -20.56 -8.96
N SER A 240 -9.64 -21.79 -9.45
CA SER A 240 -8.99 -22.98 -8.91
C SER A 240 -7.48 -23.04 -9.12
N GLU A 241 -6.94 -22.20 -10.02
CA GLU A 241 -5.50 -22.11 -10.28
C GLU A 241 -4.83 -20.97 -9.51
N LEU A 242 -5.61 -20.10 -8.86
CA LEU A 242 -5.08 -18.99 -8.07
C LEU A 242 -4.22 -19.52 -6.91
N LYS A 243 -3.03 -18.95 -6.80
CA LYS A 243 -2.10 -19.18 -5.68
C LYS A 243 -2.04 -17.99 -4.76
N TYR A 244 -2.06 -16.79 -5.33
CA TYR A 244 -2.01 -15.54 -4.58
C TYR A 244 -3.04 -14.57 -5.11
N VAL A 245 -3.68 -13.86 -4.19
CA VAL A 245 -4.55 -12.72 -4.45
C VAL A 245 -4.17 -11.66 -3.43
N THR A 246 -3.35 -10.71 -3.88
CA THR A 246 -2.66 -9.80 -2.98
C THR A 246 -3.16 -8.38 -3.18
N LYS A 247 -3.56 -7.75 -2.09
CA LYS A 247 -3.88 -6.32 -2.03
C LYS A 247 -2.59 -5.54 -2.30
N ARG A 248 -2.62 -4.60 -3.26
CA ARG A 248 -1.45 -3.83 -3.71
C ARG A 248 -1.68 -2.32 -3.61
N ARG A 249 -0.58 -1.58 -3.51
CA ARG A 249 -0.57 -0.14 -3.74
C ARG A 249 -0.33 0.17 -5.21
N TYR A 250 -1.01 1.20 -5.73
CA TYR A 250 -0.72 1.79 -7.03
C TYR A 250 -0.66 3.31 -6.89
N LEU A 251 0.48 3.91 -7.23
CA LEU A 251 0.78 5.32 -6.95
C LEU A 251 0.62 5.66 -5.46
N LEU A 252 1.16 4.80 -4.58
CA LEU A 252 1.04 4.90 -3.12
C LEU A 252 -0.40 4.85 -2.56
N ARG A 253 -1.40 4.44 -3.36
CA ARG A 253 -2.81 4.31 -2.94
C ARG A 253 -3.24 2.83 -2.85
N HIS A 254 -4.03 2.48 -1.85
CA HIS A 254 -4.55 1.13 -1.58
C HIS A 254 -5.69 0.70 -2.51
N VAL A 255 -5.47 0.78 -3.81
CA VAL A 255 -6.47 0.54 -4.87
C VAL A 255 -6.11 -0.63 -5.79
N GLY A 256 -4.97 -1.26 -5.59
CA GLY A 256 -4.47 -2.35 -6.41
C GLY A 256 -4.87 -3.74 -5.90
N LEU A 257 -5.04 -4.68 -6.82
CA LEU A 257 -5.25 -6.10 -6.55
C LEU A 257 -4.49 -6.93 -7.59
N GLU A 258 -3.58 -7.78 -7.15
CA GLU A 258 -2.78 -8.64 -8.02
C GLU A 258 -3.13 -10.11 -7.78
N CYS A 259 -3.60 -10.78 -8.83
CA CYS A 259 -3.96 -12.20 -8.82
C CYS A 259 -2.89 -12.98 -9.59
N LEU A 260 -2.33 -14.02 -8.99
CA LEU A 260 -1.29 -14.88 -9.57
C LEU A 260 -1.73 -16.34 -9.53
N CYS A 261 -1.72 -16.99 -10.70
CA CYS A 261 -1.98 -18.42 -10.85
C CYS A 261 -0.70 -19.24 -10.72
N GLY A 262 -0.84 -20.51 -10.32
CA GLY A 262 0.28 -21.45 -10.26
C GLY A 262 0.90 -21.76 -11.63
N SER A 263 0.20 -21.44 -12.71
CA SER A 263 0.69 -21.53 -14.10
C SER A 263 1.68 -20.40 -14.47
N GLY A 264 1.79 -19.36 -13.64
CA GLY A 264 2.55 -18.14 -13.88
C GLY A 264 1.74 -17.00 -14.50
N GLU A 265 0.46 -17.22 -14.82
CA GLU A 265 -0.45 -16.17 -15.30
C GLU A 265 -0.77 -15.18 -14.18
N CYS A 266 -0.73 -13.89 -14.50
CA CYS A 266 -0.89 -12.82 -13.54
C CYS A 266 -1.83 -11.73 -14.09
N MET A 267 -2.64 -11.16 -13.20
CA MET A 267 -3.50 -10.02 -13.51
C MET A 267 -3.38 -8.99 -12.38
N PHE A 268 -2.76 -7.84 -12.68
CA PHE A 268 -2.73 -6.70 -11.77
C PHE A 268 -3.84 -5.71 -12.17
N LEU A 269 -4.82 -5.55 -11.29
CA LEU A 269 -5.97 -4.67 -11.45
C LEU A 269 -5.84 -3.46 -10.50
N VAL A 270 -6.28 -2.31 -10.98
CA VAL A 270 -6.45 -1.09 -10.20
C VAL A 270 -7.92 -0.70 -10.23
N LEU A 271 -8.52 -0.50 -9.07
CA LEU A 271 -9.92 -0.18 -8.92
C LEU A 271 -10.11 1.30 -8.56
N PRO A 272 -11.30 1.89 -8.77
CA PRO A 272 -11.52 3.32 -8.53
C PRO A 272 -11.32 3.76 -7.08
N SER A 273 -11.51 2.85 -6.11
CA SER A 273 -11.39 3.16 -4.68
C SER A 273 -10.94 1.92 -3.88
N PRO A 274 -10.40 2.12 -2.65
CA PRO A 274 -10.09 1.03 -1.75
C PRO A 274 -11.30 0.15 -1.43
N ARG A 275 -12.50 0.75 -1.36
CA ARG A 275 -13.78 0.04 -1.14
C ARG A 275 -14.09 -0.95 -2.25
N GLU A 276 -13.99 -0.54 -3.52
CA GLU A 276 -14.25 -1.45 -4.65
C GLU A 276 -13.19 -2.56 -4.73
N ARG A 277 -11.92 -2.23 -4.42
CA ARG A 277 -10.83 -3.21 -4.31
C ARG A 277 -11.10 -4.26 -3.23
N ASN A 278 -11.54 -3.84 -2.04
CA ASN A 278 -11.91 -4.75 -0.96
C ASN A 278 -13.10 -5.63 -1.34
N ARG A 279 -14.14 -5.03 -1.95
CA ARG A 279 -15.30 -5.75 -2.46
C ARG A 279 -14.93 -6.87 -3.44
N LEU A 280 -14.04 -6.58 -4.41
CA LEU A 280 -13.57 -7.61 -5.35
C LEU A 280 -12.77 -8.71 -4.64
N HIS A 281 -11.85 -8.31 -3.76
CA HIS A 281 -11.02 -9.23 -3.01
C HIS A 281 -11.86 -10.18 -2.15
N GLU A 282 -12.78 -9.65 -1.34
CA GLU A 282 -13.71 -10.43 -0.51
C GLU A 282 -14.58 -11.37 -1.35
N ALA A 283 -15.10 -10.87 -2.48
CA ALA A 283 -15.90 -11.69 -3.39
C ALA A 283 -15.09 -12.87 -3.98
N ILE A 284 -13.80 -12.68 -4.28
CA ILE A 284 -12.89 -13.76 -4.70
C ILE A 284 -12.66 -14.74 -3.56
N MET A 285 -12.36 -14.26 -2.35
CA MET A 285 -12.09 -15.12 -1.17
C MET A 285 -13.28 -15.95 -0.75
N ALA A 286 -14.50 -15.45 -0.99
CA ALA A 286 -15.73 -16.18 -0.71
C ALA A 286 -15.98 -17.36 -1.68
N GLN A 287 -15.23 -17.47 -2.78
CA GLN A 287 -15.45 -18.54 -3.75
C GLN A 287 -14.85 -19.87 -3.27
N PRO A 288 -15.62 -20.98 -3.33
CA PRO A 288 -15.19 -22.28 -2.80
C PRO A 288 -14.02 -22.90 -3.58
N GLN A 289 -13.76 -22.43 -4.80
CA GLN A 289 -12.66 -22.93 -5.65
C GLN A 289 -11.31 -22.29 -5.29
N VAL A 290 -11.30 -21.20 -4.52
CA VAL A 290 -10.08 -20.47 -4.18
C VAL A 290 -9.39 -21.12 -3.00
N SER A 291 -8.20 -21.66 -3.24
CA SER A 291 -7.35 -22.29 -2.22
C SER A 291 -5.95 -21.68 -2.26
N LEU A 292 -5.77 -20.60 -1.50
CA LEU A 292 -4.52 -19.85 -1.48
C LEU A 292 -3.48 -20.49 -0.55
N SER A 293 -2.21 -20.34 -0.89
CA SER A 293 -1.11 -20.60 0.04
C SER A 293 -0.97 -19.40 0.98
N GLN A 294 -1.20 -19.62 2.27
CA GLN A 294 -0.79 -18.68 3.31
C GLN A 294 0.64 -19.02 3.70
N ASP A 295 1.61 -18.29 3.14
CA ASP A 295 2.98 -18.34 3.64
C ASP A 295 3.12 -17.23 4.68
N SER A 296 3.27 -17.61 5.95
CA SER A 296 3.56 -16.67 7.03
C SER A 296 4.95 -16.07 6.82
N LEU A 297 5.07 -14.75 6.98
CA LEU A 297 6.35 -14.05 6.92
C LEU A 297 7.29 -14.55 8.03
N GLU A 298 6.75 -14.86 9.21
CA GLU A 298 7.48 -15.42 10.33
C GLU A 298 8.06 -16.80 9.98
N GLU A 299 7.26 -17.69 9.38
CA GLU A 299 7.72 -19.00 8.93
C GLU A 299 8.81 -18.89 7.86
N ALA A 300 8.62 -18.02 6.87
CA ALA A 300 9.62 -17.79 5.83
C ALA A 300 10.93 -17.22 6.41
N THR A 301 10.84 -16.30 7.39
CA THR A 301 11.99 -15.77 8.11
C THR A 301 12.73 -16.89 8.84
N LEU A 302 12.02 -17.78 9.54
CA LEU A 302 12.61 -18.92 10.24
C LEU A 302 13.30 -19.89 9.26
N ASN A 303 12.67 -20.19 8.13
CA ASN A 303 13.24 -21.05 7.09
C ASN A 303 14.51 -20.42 6.49
N TRP A 304 14.51 -19.11 6.24
CA TRP A 304 15.70 -18.38 5.80
C TRP A 304 16.82 -18.42 6.84
N LEU A 305 16.51 -18.20 8.12
CA LEU A 305 17.47 -18.26 9.22
C LEU A 305 18.11 -19.65 9.38
N ARG A 306 17.34 -20.73 9.15
CA ARG A 306 17.82 -22.13 9.19
C ARG A 306 18.62 -22.53 7.95
N GLY A 307 18.53 -21.75 6.86
CA GLY A 307 19.15 -22.07 5.59
C GLY A 307 18.32 -22.97 4.68
N ASP A 308 17.04 -23.22 5.04
CA ASP A 308 16.08 -23.94 4.20
C ASP A 308 15.57 -23.08 3.03
N MET A 309 15.73 -21.75 3.15
CA MET A 309 15.46 -20.77 2.10
C MET A 309 16.71 -19.97 1.76
N SER A 310 16.96 -19.78 0.46
CA SER A 310 18.10 -19.00 -0.04
C SER A 310 17.92 -17.50 0.23
N ASN A 311 19.01 -16.74 0.21
CA ASN A 311 18.96 -15.29 0.35
C ASN A 311 18.16 -14.65 -0.80
N TYR A 312 18.37 -15.11 -2.03
CA TYR A 312 17.60 -14.68 -3.19
C TYR A 312 16.09 -14.91 -3.01
N GLN A 313 15.68 -16.12 -2.62
CA GLN A 313 14.27 -16.45 -2.42
C GLN A 313 13.64 -15.58 -1.32
N TYR A 314 14.35 -15.39 -0.21
CA TYR A 314 13.86 -14.56 0.89
C TYR A 314 13.70 -13.09 0.46
N LEU A 315 14.68 -12.53 -0.26
CA LEU A 315 14.59 -11.17 -0.78
C LEU A 315 13.44 -11.01 -1.79
N MET A 316 13.19 -12.00 -2.64
CA MET A 316 12.05 -11.97 -3.57
C MET A 316 10.72 -12.00 -2.82
N LEU A 317 10.63 -12.75 -1.71
CA LEU A 317 9.44 -12.76 -0.85
C LEU A 317 9.23 -11.41 -0.17
N LEU A 318 10.29 -10.80 0.39
CA LEU A 318 10.18 -9.47 1.00
C LEU A 318 9.77 -8.41 -0.02
N ASN A 319 10.30 -8.46 -1.24
CA ASN A 319 9.84 -7.61 -2.34
C ASN A 319 8.35 -7.82 -2.61
N PHE A 320 7.92 -9.07 -2.78
CA PHE A 320 6.52 -9.40 -3.04
C PHE A 320 5.59 -8.93 -1.91
N LEU A 321 5.94 -9.14 -0.64
CA LEU A 321 5.11 -8.72 0.50
C LEU A 321 5.12 -7.20 0.71
N SER A 322 6.11 -6.49 0.17
CA SER A 322 6.23 -5.03 0.28
C SER A 322 5.62 -4.26 -0.91
N ASP A 323 4.70 -4.92 -1.63
CA ASP A 323 3.98 -4.45 -2.81
C ASP A 323 4.82 -4.24 -4.08
N ARG A 324 6.01 -4.85 -4.16
CA ARG A 324 6.79 -4.83 -5.38
C ARG A 324 6.24 -5.83 -6.39
N SER A 325 6.17 -5.41 -7.65
CA SER A 325 5.64 -6.22 -8.75
C SER A 325 6.40 -6.00 -10.05
N PHE A 326 6.49 -7.03 -10.88
CA PHE A 326 7.01 -6.94 -12.24
C PHE A 326 6.04 -6.25 -13.21
N ASN A 327 4.74 -6.20 -12.87
CA ASN A 327 3.72 -5.53 -13.67
C ASN A 327 3.76 -4.01 -13.50
N ASP A 328 4.32 -3.49 -12.41
CA ASP A 328 4.49 -2.06 -12.14
C ASP A 328 5.98 -1.70 -12.00
N ILE A 329 6.56 -1.16 -13.08
CA ILE A 329 7.96 -0.72 -13.12
C ILE A 329 8.25 0.37 -12.06
N MET A 330 7.27 1.15 -11.62
CA MET A 330 7.45 2.16 -10.57
C MET A 330 7.71 1.54 -9.19
N GLN A 331 7.29 0.29 -9.02
CA GLN A 331 7.45 -0.53 -7.83
C GLN A 331 8.19 -1.83 -8.16
N TYR A 332 9.18 -1.77 -9.06
CA TYR A 332 9.96 -2.95 -9.44
C TYR A 332 10.71 -3.54 -8.23
N PRO A 333 10.87 -4.87 -8.14
CA PRO A 333 11.65 -5.50 -7.09
C PRO A 333 13.08 -4.95 -7.03
N VAL A 334 13.60 -4.78 -5.82
CA VAL A 334 14.92 -4.22 -5.53
C VAL A 334 15.83 -5.27 -4.89
N MET A 335 17.10 -5.27 -5.30
CA MET A 335 18.15 -6.15 -4.78
C MET A 335 19.38 -5.32 -4.40
N PRO A 336 20.15 -5.71 -3.37
CA PRO A 336 21.35 -4.98 -2.98
C PRO A 336 22.45 -5.09 -4.03
N TRP A 337 23.27 -4.06 -4.19
CA TRP A 337 24.65 -4.29 -4.63
C TRP A 337 25.39 -5.12 -3.57
N VAL A 338 25.89 -6.30 -3.96
CA VAL A 338 26.64 -7.19 -3.04
C VAL A 338 28.15 -7.06 -3.23
N VAL A 339 28.62 -7.09 -4.47
CA VAL A 339 30.05 -7.03 -4.81
C VAL A 339 30.47 -5.56 -4.93
N ALA A 340 31.65 -5.24 -4.41
CA ALA A 340 32.31 -3.93 -4.56
C ALA A 340 33.52 -3.98 -5.50
N ASP A 341 34.05 -5.19 -5.80
CA ASP A 341 35.18 -5.39 -6.69
C ASP A 341 34.76 -5.76 -8.12
N TYR A 342 34.85 -4.79 -9.02
CA TYR A 342 34.58 -4.94 -10.46
C TYR A 342 35.83 -4.71 -11.34
N THR A 343 37.03 -4.71 -10.74
CA THR A 343 38.28 -4.37 -11.44
C THR A 343 39.32 -5.47 -11.36
N SER A 344 39.30 -6.33 -10.34
CA SER A 344 40.22 -7.46 -10.21
C SER A 344 40.02 -8.52 -11.30
N SER A 345 41.08 -9.29 -11.57
CA SER A 345 41.06 -10.43 -12.50
C SER A 345 40.34 -11.67 -11.96
N SER A 346 40.15 -11.76 -10.65
CA SER A 346 39.44 -12.84 -9.96
C SER A 346 38.57 -12.28 -8.84
N LEU A 347 37.42 -12.91 -8.60
CA LEU A 347 36.49 -12.56 -7.52
C LEU A 347 36.71 -13.49 -6.33
N ASP A 348 37.27 -12.99 -5.23
CA ASP A 348 37.50 -13.77 -4.00
C ASP A 348 36.40 -13.56 -2.96
N LEU A 349 35.48 -14.51 -2.87
CA LEU A 349 34.36 -14.45 -1.91
C LEU A 349 34.77 -14.67 -0.45
N LYS A 350 36.05 -14.92 -0.16
CA LYS A 350 36.56 -15.02 1.21
C LYS A 350 37.11 -13.71 1.74
N HIS A 351 37.36 -12.73 0.87
CA HIS A 351 37.94 -11.46 1.28
C HIS A 351 36.84 -10.43 1.57
N PRO A 352 36.76 -9.85 2.80
CA PRO A 352 35.71 -8.90 3.14
C PRO A 352 35.66 -7.66 2.23
N ALA A 353 36.82 -7.21 1.70
CA ALA A 353 36.89 -6.05 0.81
C ALA A 353 36.22 -6.27 -0.56
N THR A 354 35.91 -7.52 -0.92
CA THR A 354 35.15 -7.86 -2.12
C THR A 354 33.69 -7.43 -2.01
N PHE A 355 33.16 -7.27 -0.79
CA PHE A 355 31.76 -6.99 -0.54
C PHE A 355 31.51 -5.53 -0.20
N ARG A 356 30.35 -5.04 -0.62
CA ARG A 356 29.80 -3.78 -0.13
C ARG A 356 29.47 -3.90 1.37
N ASP A 357 29.62 -2.81 2.11
CA ASP A 357 28.99 -2.63 3.41
C ASP A 357 27.45 -2.58 3.28
N LEU A 358 26.79 -3.68 3.62
CA LEU A 358 25.32 -3.83 3.58
C LEU A 358 24.60 -3.07 4.70
N SER A 359 25.32 -2.51 5.67
CA SER A 359 24.72 -1.70 6.73
C SER A 359 24.48 -0.24 6.35
N LYS A 360 25.00 0.18 5.19
CA LYS A 360 24.90 1.54 4.67
C LYS A 360 24.10 1.58 3.36
N PRO A 361 23.24 2.59 3.15
CA PRO A 361 22.64 2.85 1.85
C PRO A 361 23.71 3.30 0.83
N ILE A 362 23.40 3.22 -0.47
CA ILE A 362 24.34 3.58 -1.55
C ILE A 362 24.96 4.95 -1.30
N GLY A 363 24.12 5.93 -0.99
CA GLY A 363 24.53 7.32 -0.79
C GLY A 363 25.53 7.53 0.36
N ALA A 364 25.65 6.57 1.29
CA ALA A 364 26.50 6.62 2.46
C ALA A 364 27.80 5.78 2.33
N LEU A 365 28.02 5.10 1.21
CA LEU A 365 29.24 4.29 0.99
C LEU A 365 30.52 5.14 0.85
N ASN A 366 30.38 6.34 0.29
CA ASN A 366 31.48 7.30 0.12
C ASN A 366 31.32 8.44 1.13
N ASP A 367 32.27 8.58 2.04
CA ASP A 367 32.21 9.54 3.15
C ASP A 367 32.21 10.99 2.69
N GLU A 368 32.98 11.34 1.64
CA GLU A 368 32.99 12.70 1.07
C GLU A 368 31.62 13.05 0.48
N ARG A 369 31.03 12.10 -0.24
CA ARG A 369 29.71 12.26 -0.83
C ARG A 369 28.61 12.35 0.23
N LEU A 370 28.73 11.55 1.29
CA LEU A 370 27.82 11.59 2.42
C LEU A 370 27.86 12.94 3.14
N ALA A 371 29.05 13.52 3.34
CA ALA A 371 29.21 14.84 3.93
C ALA A 371 28.45 15.91 3.13
N PHE A 372 28.52 15.86 1.80
CA PHE A 372 27.73 16.74 0.92
C PHE A 372 26.22 16.57 1.15
N PHE A 373 25.71 15.33 1.24
CA PHE A 373 24.28 15.11 1.50
C PHE A 373 23.83 15.66 2.85
N LYS A 374 24.66 15.49 3.89
CA LYS A 374 24.40 16.02 5.24
C LYS A 374 24.41 17.54 5.27
N GLU A 375 25.36 18.18 4.60
CA GLU A 375 25.41 19.65 4.51
C GLU A 375 24.16 20.18 3.79
N ARG A 376 23.78 19.57 2.66
CA ARG A 376 22.55 19.93 1.92
C ARG A 376 21.29 19.74 2.78
N TYR A 377 21.23 18.66 3.56
CA TYR A 377 20.14 18.38 4.49
C TYR A 377 20.01 19.47 5.57
N GLU A 378 21.13 19.93 6.13
CA GLU A 378 21.09 20.99 7.16
C GLU A 378 20.61 22.34 6.61
N GLN A 379 21.04 22.68 5.39
CA GLN A 379 20.68 23.93 4.72
C GLN A 379 19.24 23.95 4.18
N MET A 380 18.58 22.78 4.06
CA MET A 380 17.27 22.65 3.47
C MET A 380 16.17 23.26 4.36
N ARG A 381 15.23 23.98 3.74
CA ARG A 381 14.01 24.49 4.37
C ARG A 381 12.84 23.56 4.09
N GLY A 382 11.89 23.45 5.01
CA GLY A 382 10.73 22.56 4.86
C GLY A 382 11.08 21.10 5.18
N THR A 383 10.39 20.16 4.53
CA THR A 383 10.59 18.73 4.74
C THR A 383 11.95 18.30 4.21
N LYS A 384 12.84 17.91 5.13
CA LYS A 384 14.23 17.59 4.82
C LYS A 384 14.39 16.15 4.32
N PHE A 385 15.38 15.93 3.46
CA PHE A 385 15.75 14.61 2.94
C PHE A 385 17.24 14.56 2.54
N LEU A 386 17.86 13.38 2.61
CA LEU A 386 19.25 13.17 2.16
C LEU A 386 19.32 12.90 0.66
N TYR A 387 18.35 12.17 0.10
CA TYR A 387 18.34 11.75 -1.30
C TYR A 387 17.09 12.23 -2.04
N GLY A 388 17.28 13.01 -3.11
CA GLY A 388 16.19 13.51 -3.96
C GLY A 388 15.74 12.51 -5.04
N THR A 389 16.57 11.53 -5.33
CA THR A 389 16.27 10.38 -6.19
C THR A 389 16.16 9.13 -5.32
N HIS A 390 15.33 8.17 -5.75
CA HIS A 390 15.10 6.93 -5.02
C HIS A 390 15.96 5.78 -5.58
N TYR A 391 16.35 4.80 -4.77
CA TYR A 391 17.20 3.70 -5.23
C TYR A 391 16.54 2.76 -6.26
N SER A 392 15.22 2.81 -6.40
CA SER A 392 14.43 2.08 -7.39
C SER A 392 13.44 3.03 -8.05
N ALA A 393 13.62 3.28 -9.34
CA ALA A 393 12.77 4.16 -10.15
C ALA A 393 12.70 3.61 -11.58
N PRO A 394 11.65 3.92 -12.36
CA PRO A 394 11.49 3.38 -13.72
C PRO A 394 12.70 3.63 -14.63
N GLY A 395 13.28 4.83 -14.56
CA GLY A 395 14.47 5.17 -15.32
C GLY A 395 15.68 4.28 -15.00
N TYR A 396 15.83 3.84 -13.75
CA TYR A 396 16.94 2.96 -13.32
C TYR A 396 16.71 1.51 -13.71
N VAL A 397 15.48 1.02 -13.55
CA VAL A 397 15.11 -0.35 -13.99
C VAL A 397 15.33 -0.47 -15.51
N LEU A 398 14.85 0.50 -16.28
CA LEU A 398 14.99 0.50 -17.74
C LEU A 398 16.40 0.86 -18.23
N TYR A 399 17.19 1.57 -17.42
CA TYR A 399 18.63 1.71 -17.65
C TYR A 399 19.30 0.33 -17.70
N TYR A 400 18.98 -0.57 -16.78
CA TYR A 400 19.50 -1.94 -16.80
C TYR A 400 18.90 -2.77 -17.93
N LEU A 401 17.59 -2.66 -18.14
CA LEU A 401 16.84 -3.53 -19.07
C LEU A 401 16.77 -3.03 -20.51
N VAL A 402 17.48 -1.97 -20.90
CA VAL A 402 17.42 -1.39 -22.27
C VAL A 402 17.60 -2.41 -23.39
N ARG A 403 18.37 -3.49 -23.18
CA ARG A 403 18.60 -4.55 -24.17
C ARG A 403 17.54 -5.64 -24.18
N ALA A 404 16.93 -5.92 -23.02
CA ALA A 404 15.90 -6.93 -22.87
C ALA A 404 14.49 -6.39 -23.19
N ALA A 405 14.27 -5.11 -22.91
CA ALA A 405 12.96 -4.47 -22.95
C ALA A 405 13.03 -3.03 -23.53
N PRO A 406 13.61 -2.84 -24.74
CA PRO A 406 13.86 -1.53 -25.34
C PRO A 406 12.60 -0.68 -25.56
N GLU A 407 11.46 -1.31 -25.84
CA GLU A 407 10.17 -0.66 -26.07
C GLU A 407 9.73 0.21 -24.88
N TYR A 408 9.99 -0.24 -23.65
CA TYR A 408 9.64 0.52 -22.45
C TYR A 408 10.55 1.74 -22.27
N LEU A 409 11.84 1.63 -22.59
CA LEU A 409 12.73 2.78 -22.53
C LEU A 409 12.35 3.83 -23.58
N LEU A 410 12.01 3.39 -24.80
CA LEU A 410 11.48 4.29 -25.83
C LEU A 410 10.19 4.98 -25.35
N CYS A 411 9.25 4.25 -24.75
CA CYS A 411 8.06 4.82 -24.16
C CYS A 411 8.40 5.90 -23.11
N LEU A 412 9.27 5.57 -22.15
CA LEU A 412 9.66 6.48 -21.07
C LEU A 412 10.38 7.75 -21.59
N GLN A 413 11.18 7.62 -22.65
CA GLN A 413 12.00 8.69 -23.22
C GLN A 413 11.39 9.30 -24.49
N ASN A 414 10.07 9.22 -24.65
CA ASN A 414 9.31 9.83 -25.76
C ASN A 414 9.84 9.46 -27.15
N GLY A 415 10.10 8.17 -27.37
CA GLY A 415 10.50 7.59 -28.65
C GLY A 415 11.99 7.66 -28.95
N LYS A 416 12.86 7.96 -27.98
CA LYS A 416 14.32 7.98 -28.19
C LYS A 416 15.02 7.16 -27.13
N PHE A 417 16.19 6.61 -27.45
CA PHE A 417 17.10 6.15 -26.42
C PHE A 417 17.80 7.35 -25.76
N ASP A 418 18.30 7.14 -24.54
CA ASP A 418 19.12 8.14 -23.87
C ASP A 418 20.47 8.34 -24.59
N GLN A 419 21.20 9.40 -24.22
CA GLN A 419 22.52 9.69 -24.74
C GLN A 419 23.46 8.48 -24.53
N PRO A 420 24.25 8.06 -25.54
CA PRO A 420 25.08 6.86 -25.45
C PRO A 420 26.01 6.81 -24.24
N ASN A 421 26.51 7.97 -23.78
CA ASN A 421 27.36 8.08 -22.59
C ASN A 421 26.64 7.82 -21.26
N ARG A 422 25.31 7.97 -21.24
CA ARG A 422 24.46 7.72 -20.07
C ARG A 422 23.78 6.36 -20.09
N LEU A 423 23.84 5.64 -21.21
CA LEU A 423 23.32 4.28 -21.31
C LEU A 423 24.16 3.30 -20.49
N PHE A 424 23.52 2.24 -20.02
CA PHE A 424 24.18 1.15 -19.31
C PHE A 424 25.11 0.41 -20.26
N HIS A 425 26.42 0.57 -20.09
CA HIS A 425 27.41 -0.02 -20.99
C HIS A 425 28.56 -0.75 -20.30
N LYS A 426 28.77 -0.56 -18.99
CA LYS A 426 29.90 -1.17 -18.26
C LYS A 426 29.59 -1.27 -16.76
N ILE A 427 29.67 -2.48 -16.20
CA ILE A 427 29.34 -2.76 -14.79
C ILE A 427 30.20 -1.92 -13.84
N SER A 428 31.52 -1.92 -14.03
CA SER A 428 32.45 -1.20 -13.16
C SER A 428 32.22 0.31 -13.16
N ARG A 429 31.76 0.87 -14.30
CA ARG A 429 31.43 2.29 -14.40
C ARG A 429 30.13 2.62 -13.68
N THR A 430 29.13 1.74 -13.79
CA THR A 430 27.89 1.88 -13.02
C THR A 430 28.16 1.84 -11.51
N TRP A 431 29.03 0.93 -11.05
CA TRP A 431 29.47 0.88 -9.65
C TRP A 431 30.21 2.16 -9.21
N GLU A 432 31.11 2.69 -10.04
CA GLU A 432 31.80 3.95 -9.78
C GLU A 432 30.80 5.12 -9.67
N ASN A 433 29.86 5.22 -10.59
CA ASN A 433 28.85 6.28 -10.61
C ASN A 433 27.98 6.24 -9.34
N VAL A 434 27.49 5.06 -8.92
CA VAL A 434 26.69 4.95 -7.69
C VAL A 434 27.47 5.28 -6.44
N ASN A 435 28.80 5.41 -6.49
CA ASN A 435 29.63 5.83 -5.36
C ASN A 435 30.07 7.30 -5.43
N THR A 436 29.91 7.97 -6.57
CA THR A 436 30.50 9.30 -6.82
C THR A 436 29.49 10.35 -7.27
N ASP A 437 28.49 9.99 -8.08
CA ASP A 437 27.46 10.92 -8.55
C ASP A 437 26.42 11.18 -7.43
N HIS A 438 26.06 12.44 -7.20
CA HIS A 438 25.08 12.84 -6.19
C HIS A 438 23.64 12.51 -6.58
N ALA A 439 23.35 12.33 -7.87
CA ALA A 439 22.02 11.99 -8.37
C ALA A 439 21.80 10.46 -8.51
N ASP A 440 22.86 9.66 -8.36
CA ASP A 440 22.85 8.23 -8.64
C ASP A 440 22.99 7.41 -7.34
N VAL A 441 21.84 7.03 -6.77
CA VAL A 441 21.75 6.20 -5.55
C VAL A 441 21.10 4.84 -5.81
N LYS A 442 21.09 4.37 -7.06
CA LYS A 442 20.34 3.19 -7.49
C LYS A 442 20.90 1.87 -6.94
N GLU A 443 20.00 1.02 -6.48
CA GLU A 443 20.27 -0.39 -6.14
C GLU A 443 20.07 -1.29 -7.37
N LEU A 444 20.32 -2.59 -7.24
CA LEU A 444 20.19 -3.57 -8.32
C LEU A 444 18.76 -4.10 -8.47
N ILE A 445 18.55 -4.87 -9.53
CA ILE A 445 17.31 -5.60 -9.85
C ILE A 445 17.55 -7.12 -9.79
N PRO A 446 16.50 -7.96 -9.64
CA PRO A 446 16.64 -9.43 -9.54
C PRO A 446 17.45 -10.10 -10.64
N GLU A 447 17.41 -9.56 -11.86
CA GLU A 447 18.05 -10.10 -13.05
C GLU A 447 19.58 -10.24 -12.89
N PHE A 448 20.22 -9.42 -12.05
CA PHE A 448 21.66 -9.54 -11.75
C PHE A 448 22.02 -10.84 -11.02
N TYR A 449 21.05 -11.49 -10.39
CA TYR A 449 21.21 -12.71 -9.60
C TYR A 449 20.54 -13.93 -10.25
N GLN A 450 20.10 -13.80 -11.51
CA GLN A 450 19.43 -14.84 -12.27
C GLN A 450 20.20 -15.13 -13.58
N PRO A 451 20.88 -16.28 -13.69
CA PRO A 451 21.41 -16.75 -14.96
C PRO A 451 20.29 -16.99 -16.00
N PRO A 452 20.55 -16.81 -17.32
CA PRO A 452 21.87 -16.61 -17.94
C PRO A 452 22.30 -15.13 -18.10
N GLY A 453 21.51 -14.16 -17.66
CA GLY A 453 21.88 -12.73 -17.74
C GLY A 453 21.74 -12.10 -19.13
N ASP A 454 20.80 -12.58 -19.96
CA ASP A 454 20.58 -12.11 -21.35
C ASP A 454 20.33 -10.60 -21.46
N PHE A 455 19.84 -9.94 -20.42
CA PHE A 455 19.66 -8.48 -20.39
C PHE A 455 20.97 -7.68 -20.54
N LEU A 456 22.13 -8.34 -20.39
CA LEU A 456 23.45 -7.75 -20.61
C LEU A 456 23.89 -7.80 -22.09
N LEU A 457 23.20 -8.58 -22.92
CA LEU A 457 23.56 -8.86 -24.31
C LEU A 457 22.60 -8.13 -25.27
N ASN A 458 23.14 -7.52 -26.31
CA ASN A 458 22.36 -6.84 -27.35
C ASN A 458 21.89 -7.83 -28.43
N LEU A 459 21.09 -8.83 -28.02
CA LEU A 459 20.63 -9.91 -28.89
C LEU A 459 19.76 -9.43 -30.06
N GLN A 460 19.08 -8.28 -29.91
CA GLN A 460 18.23 -7.67 -30.93
C GLN A 460 19.00 -6.74 -31.89
N ASN A 461 20.33 -6.61 -31.74
CA ASN A 461 21.17 -5.69 -32.53
C ASN A 461 20.66 -4.23 -32.53
N LEU A 462 20.21 -3.75 -31.37
CA LEU A 462 19.71 -2.40 -31.19
C LEU A 462 20.79 -1.35 -31.54
N ASP A 463 20.38 -0.24 -32.15
CA ASP A 463 21.24 0.92 -32.32
C ASP A 463 21.20 1.80 -31.07
N LEU A 464 22.13 1.54 -30.15
CA LEU A 464 22.31 2.28 -28.91
C LEU A 464 23.28 3.48 -29.06
N GLY A 465 23.70 3.77 -30.29
CA GLY A 465 24.58 4.90 -30.61
C GLY A 465 26.06 4.70 -30.22
N VAL A 466 26.81 5.80 -30.33
CA VAL A 466 28.27 5.84 -30.13
C VAL A 466 28.60 6.84 -29.05
N ARG A 467 29.43 6.42 -28.08
CA ARG A 467 29.90 7.25 -26.97
C ARG A 467 30.89 8.31 -27.45
N SER A 468 31.15 9.31 -26.60
CA SER A 468 32.08 10.39 -26.94
C SER A 468 33.53 9.93 -27.13
N ASP A 469 33.88 8.75 -26.63
CA ASP A 469 35.18 8.10 -26.84
C ASP A 469 35.25 7.30 -28.17
N GLY A 470 34.20 7.36 -28.99
CA GLY A 470 34.12 6.66 -30.27
C GLY A 470 33.70 5.19 -30.16
N VAL A 471 33.48 4.68 -28.94
CA VAL A 471 33.06 3.28 -28.72
C VAL A 471 31.55 3.16 -28.89
N ARG A 472 31.12 2.24 -29.76
CA ARG A 472 29.70 1.90 -29.94
C ARG A 472 29.15 1.23 -28.68
N VAL A 473 27.96 1.63 -28.25
CA VAL A 473 27.25 0.93 -27.17
C VAL A 473 26.67 -0.36 -27.74
N ASN A 474 27.09 -1.51 -27.20
CA ASN A 474 26.61 -2.84 -27.62
C ASN A 474 26.36 -3.70 -26.38
N ASP A 475 26.89 -4.92 -26.28
CA ASP A 475 26.88 -5.72 -25.05
C ASP A 475 27.49 -4.95 -23.88
N VAL A 476 27.00 -5.24 -22.66
CA VAL A 476 27.55 -4.63 -21.45
C VAL A 476 28.95 -5.16 -21.19
N ILE A 477 29.90 -4.25 -20.99
CA ILE A 477 31.27 -4.60 -20.64
C ILE A 477 31.30 -5.14 -19.21
N LEU A 478 31.66 -6.42 -19.09
CA LEU A 478 31.73 -7.17 -17.85
C LEU A 478 33.06 -6.94 -17.10
N PRO A 479 33.12 -7.16 -15.78
CA PRO A 479 34.37 -7.11 -15.03
C PRO A 479 35.34 -8.22 -15.46
N PRO A 480 36.67 -8.06 -15.28
CA PRO A 480 37.66 -9.02 -15.80
C PRO A 480 37.53 -10.44 -15.25
N TRP A 481 36.94 -10.60 -14.05
CA TRP A 481 36.70 -11.89 -13.44
C TRP A 481 35.52 -12.67 -14.05
N ALA A 482 34.70 -12.06 -14.92
CA ALA A 482 33.57 -12.71 -15.59
C ALA A 482 33.88 -13.01 -17.05
N LYS A 483 33.64 -14.24 -17.48
CA LYS A 483 33.90 -14.72 -18.86
C LYS A 483 32.72 -14.50 -19.81
N SER A 484 31.50 -14.48 -19.29
CA SER A 484 30.25 -14.32 -20.03
C SER A 484 29.18 -13.70 -19.12
N ALA A 485 28.04 -13.29 -19.69
CA ALA A 485 26.89 -12.79 -18.92
C ALA A 485 26.36 -13.85 -17.93
N GLU A 486 26.36 -15.12 -18.35
CA GLU A 486 25.95 -16.25 -17.51
C GLU A 486 26.96 -16.49 -16.36
N ASP A 487 28.26 -16.48 -16.65
CA ASP A 487 29.31 -16.61 -15.63
C ASP A 487 29.28 -15.42 -14.65
N PHE A 488 28.98 -14.21 -15.14
CA PHE A 488 28.80 -13.02 -14.31
C PHE A 488 27.63 -13.16 -13.32
N THR A 489 26.43 -13.47 -13.83
CA THR A 489 25.22 -13.62 -12.99
C THR A 489 25.32 -14.82 -12.05
N THR A 490 25.93 -15.92 -12.49
CA THR A 490 26.22 -17.09 -11.63
C THR A 490 27.16 -16.72 -10.47
N LYS A 491 28.21 -15.93 -10.74
CA LYS A 491 29.12 -15.45 -9.69
C LYS A 491 28.47 -14.44 -8.76
N LEU A 492 27.59 -13.57 -9.25
CA LEU A 492 26.80 -12.68 -8.39
C LEU A 492 25.82 -13.45 -7.52
N GLN A 493 25.15 -14.47 -8.05
CA GLN A 493 24.31 -15.37 -7.27
C GLN A 493 25.13 -16.08 -6.18
N ALA A 494 26.30 -16.62 -6.53
CA ALA A 494 27.20 -17.23 -5.55
C ALA A 494 27.69 -16.23 -4.48
N ALA A 495 27.93 -14.97 -4.86
CA ALA A 495 28.27 -13.90 -3.93
C ALA A 495 27.10 -13.57 -2.97
N LEU A 496 25.87 -13.49 -3.48
CA LEU A 496 24.66 -13.23 -2.68
C LEU A 496 24.41 -14.34 -1.65
N GLU A 497 24.66 -15.59 -2.02
CA GLU A 497 24.40 -16.76 -1.18
C GLU A 497 25.58 -17.13 -0.25
N CYS A 498 26.70 -16.39 -0.31
CA CYS A 498 27.88 -16.73 0.49
C CYS A 498 27.68 -16.45 1.99
N ASP A 499 28.54 -17.03 2.83
CA ASP A 499 28.48 -16.91 4.29
C ASP A 499 28.63 -15.46 4.78
N TYR A 500 29.50 -14.68 4.13
CA TYR A 500 29.70 -13.27 4.48
C TYR A 500 28.38 -12.51 4.29
N VAL A 501 27.76 -12.59 3.11
CA VAL A 501 26.51 -11.87 2.83
C VAL A 501 25.37 -12.39 3.69
N SER A 502 25.21 -13.72 3.81
CA SER A 502 24.19 -14.33 4.66
C SER A 502 24.21 -13.76 6.09
N SER A 503 25.40 -13.59 6.66
CA SER A 503 25.56 -13.08 8.02
C SER A 503 25.41 -11.55 8.18
N HIS A 504 25.29 -10.78 7.09
CA HIS A 504 25.16 -9.30 7.10
C HIS A 504 23.91 -8.77 6.38
N LEU A 505 23.22 -9.59 5.59
CA LEU A 505 22.08 -9.18 4.75
C LEU A 505 20.92 -8.55 5.52
N HIS A 506 20.69 -8.99 6.76
CA HIS A 506 19.70 -8.42 7.68
C HIS A 506 19.83 -6.90 7.84
N HIS A 507 21.05 -6.33 7.80
CA HIS A 507 21.23 -4.89 7.87
C HIS A 507 20.70 -4.15 6.64
N TRP A 508 20.84 -4.73 5.44
CA TRP A 508 20.28 -4.13 4.24
C TRP A 508 18.75 -4.26 4.23
N ILE A 509 18.22 -5.38 4.76
CA ILE A 509 16.79 -5.55 4.98
C ILE A 509 16.25 -4.47 5.93
N ASP A 510 16.99 -4.13 7.01
CA ASP A 510 16.61 -3.03 7.91
C ASP A 510 16.47 -1.68 7.19
N LEU A 511 17.34 -1.40 6.22
CA LEU A 511 17.31 -0.15 5.43
C LEU A 511 16.14 -0.12 4.45
N VAL A 512 15.85 -1.24 3.80
CA VAL A 512 14.90 -1.26 2.66
C VAL A 512 13.49 -1.65 3.08
N PHE A 513 13.33 -2.61 3.98
CA PHE A 513 12.02 -3.13 4.42
C PHE A 513 11.80 -3.01 5.94
N GLY A 514 12.85 -2.73 6.71
CA GLY A 514 12.80 -2.75 8.17
C GLY A 514 12.80 -1.39 8.84
N TYR A 515 13.21 -1.37 10.10
CA TYR A 515 13.01 -0.23 10.99
C TYR A 515 13.83 1.02 10.63
N LYS A 516 14.89 0.89 9.83
CA LYS A 516 15.74 2.00 9.35
C LYS A 516 15.25 2.61 8.03
N GLN A 517 14.06 2.23 7.55
CA GLN A 517 13.49 2.74 6.31
C GLN A 517 12.98 4.20 6.44
N ARG A 518 12.44 4.57 7.61
CA ARG A 518 11.81 5.88 7.87
C ARG A 518 12.09 6.40 9.28
N GLY A 519 11.68 7.65 9.52
CA GLY A 519 11.78 8.28 10.84
C GLY A 519 13.21 8.60 11.28
N GLU A 520 13.42 8.70 12.59
CA GLU A 520 14.74 9.04 13.17
C GLU A 520 15.79 7.97 12.89
N GLU A 521 15.40 6.70 12.88
CA GLU A 521 16.32 5.59 12.61
C GLU A 521 16.85 5.62 11.18
N ALA A 522 16.02 6.03 10.21
CA ALA A 522 16.49 6.30 8.85
C ALA A 522 17.48 7.45 8.81
N LEU A 523 17.25 8.54 9.55
CA LEU A 523 18.19 9.65 9.60
C LEU A 523 19.53 9.24 10.23
N LYS A 524 19.50 8.47 11.33
CA LYS A 524 20.71 7.92 11.97
C LYS A 524 21.48 6.98 11.05
N ALA A 525 20.77 6.23 10.21
CA ALA A 525 21.33 5.31 9.24
C ALA A 525 21.65 5.96 7.87
N ASP A 526 21.52 7.28 7.76
CA ASP A 526 21.75 8.04 6.53
C ASP A 526 20.84 7.60 5.36
N ASN A 527 19.62 7.15 5.62
CA ASN A 527 18.73 6.46 4.68
C ASN A 527 17.41 7.21 4.39
N LEU A 528 17.43 8.55 4.45
CA LEU A 528 16.22 9.37 4.31
C LEU A 528 16.01 9.89 2.87
N PHE A 529 14.94 9.45 2.21
CA PHE A 529 14.57 9.84 0.84
C PHE A 529 13.58 11.00 0.82
N HIS A 530 13.29 11.51 -0.38
CA HIS A 530 12.26 12.54 -0.56
C HIS A 530 10.90 12.07 -0.04
N TYR A 531 10.18 12.92 0.68
CA TYR A 531 8.96 12.54 1.41
C TYR A 531 7.86 11.91 0.53
N LEU A 532 7.71 12.38 -0.72
CA LEU A 532 6.75 11.82 -1.70
C LEU A 532 7.05 10.38 -2.16
N THR A 533 8.19 9.80 -1.76
CA THR A 533 8.48 8.39 -2.03
C THR A 533 7.82 7.45 -1.01
N TYR A 534 7.43 7.97 0.16
CA TYR A 534 6.88 7.19 1.25
C TYR A 534 5.36 7.14 1.21
N GLU A 535 4.80 6.00 1.59
CA GLU A 535 3.37 5.84 1.79
C GLU A 535 2.82 6.83 2.83
N GLY A 536 1.59 7.31 2.60
CA GLY A 536 0.89 8.22 3.52
C GLY A 536 1.35 9.68 3.42
N SER A 537 2.36 10.00 2.60
CA SER A 537 2.86 11.38 2.45
C SER A 537 1.90 12.32 1.72
N PHE A 538 0.90 11.76 1.02
CA PHE A 538 -0.02 12.50 0.16
C PHE A 538 -1.36 11.74 0.10
N ASN A 539 -2.47 12.47 0.24
CA ASN A 539 -3.81 11.98 -0.02
C ASN A 539 -4.48 12.86 -1.11
N PRO A 540 -4.86 12.28 -2.27
CA PRO A 540 -5.48 13.02 -3.38
C PRO A 540 -6.77 13.73 -2.99
N GLU A 541 -7.52 13.21 -2.02
CA GLU A 541 -8.82 13.77 -1.63
C GLU A 541 -8.71 15.15 -0.98
N PHE A 542 -7.54 15.47 -0.40
CA PHE A 542 -7.29 16.78 0.21
C PHE A 542 -6.70 17.81 -0.76
N ILE A 543 -6.32 17.40 -1.98
CA ILE A 543 -5.78 18.31 -3.01
C ILE A 543 -6.89 18.77 -3.94
N ARG A 544 -7.23 20.06 -3.83
CA ARG A 544 -8.28 20.69 -4.63
C ARG A 544 -7.82 21.10 -6.02
N ASP A 545 -6.52 21.36 -6.20
CA ASP A 545 -5.94 21.77 -7.48
C ASP A 545 -5.57 20.54 -8.33
N PRO A 546 -6.23 20.31 -9.48
CA PRO A 546 -5.89 19.20 -10.37
C PRO A 546 -4.48 19.28 -10.96
N GLU A 547 -3.90 20.48 -11.08
CA GLU A 547 -2.53 20.63 -11.60
C GLU A 547 -1.49 20.20 -10.57
N GLU A 548 -1.69 20.60 -9.30
CA GLU A 548 -0.89 20.13 -8.17
C GLU A 548 -0.98 18.61 -8.02
N LEU A 549 -2.19 18.05 -8.06
CA LEU A 549 -2.42 16.61 -8.03
C LEU A 549 -1.65 15.89 -9.15
N ALA A 550 -1.77 16.39 -10.38
CA ALA A 550 -1.08 15.80 -11.54
C ALA A 550 0.46 15.91 -11.43
N ALA A 551 0.97 16.99 -10.83
CA ALA A 551 2.40 17.18 -10.60
C ALA A 551 2.93 16.19 -9.54
N ILE A 552 2.19 15.99 -8.46
CA ILE A 552 2.54 15.00 -7.41
C ILE A 552 2.47 13.58 -7.97
N GLU A 553 1.42 13.23 -8.71
CA GLU A 553 1.31 11.92 -9.35
C GLU A 553 2.47 11.68 -10.34
N LEU A 554 2.87 12.69 -11.11
CA LEU A 554 4.02 12.60 -12.01
C LEU A 554 5.32 12.39 -11.22
N GLN A 555 5.51 13.11 -10.12
CA GLN A 555 6.68 12.94 -9.25
C GLN A 555 6.78 11.52 -8.71
N ILE A 556 5.66 10.96 -8.22
CA ILE A 556 5.60 9.57 -7.73
C ILE A 556 5.91 8.57 -8.86
N LYS A 557 5.40 8.83 -10.08
CA LYS A 557 5.63 7.97 -11.25
C LYS A 557 7.09 7.95 -11.68
N GLU A 558 7.76 9.10 -11.70
CA GLU A 558 9.11 9.22 -12.26
C GLU A 558 10.23 8.93 -11.26
N PHE A 559 10.05 9.30 -9.99
CA PHE A 559 11.14 9.34 -9.00
C PHE A 559 11.15 8.15 -8.04
N GLY A 560 10.28 7.16 -8.25
CA GLY A 560 10.28 5.90 -7.51
C GLY A 560 9.48 5.93 -6.22
N GLN A 561 9.14 4.74 -5.72
CA GLN A 561 8.33 4.53 -4.53
C GLN A 561 9.09 3.65 -3.54
N THR A 562 9.07 4.01 -2.26
CA THR A 562 9.66 3.21 -1.16
C THR A 562 8.78 1.98 -0.91
N PRO A 563 9.35 0.77 -0.72
CA PRO A 563 8.55 -0.43 -0.45
C PRO A 563 7.75 -0.28 0.84
N LYS A 564 6.66 -1.04 1.00
CA LYS A 564 5.94 -1.09 2.28
C LYS A 564 6.91 -1.58 3.35
N GLN A 565 6.95 -0.89 4.50
CA GLN A 565 7.75 -1.37 5.64
C GLN A 565 7.13 -2.67 6.16
N LEU A 566 7.94 -3.71 6.28
CA LEU A 566 7.55 -5.03 6.77
C LEU A 566 7.94 -5.24 8.24
N PHE A 567 9.02 -4.58 8.69
CA PHE A 567 9.53 -4.76 10.05
C PHE A 567 9.75 -3.42 10.74
N THR A 568 9.34 -3.34 12.01
CA THR A 568 9.53 -2.18 12.89
C THR A 568 10.64 -2.41 13.93
N GLN A 569 11.18 -3.64 13.99
CA GLN A 569 12.29 -4.03 14.84
C GLN A 569 13.50 -4.46 14.01
N PRO A 570 14.71 -4.54 14.60
CA PRO A 570 15.90 -5.04 13.91
C PRO A 570 15.68 -6.45 13.36
N HIS A 571 15.99 -6.63 12.07
CA HIS A 571 15.82 -7.92 11.40
C HIS A 571 16.79 -8.97 11.97
N PRO A 572 16.33 -10.21 12.23
CA PRO A 572 17.20 -11.24 12.79
C PRO A 572 18.35 -11.58 11.84
N ARG A 573 19.52 -11.85 12.44
CA ARG A 573 20.73 -12.25 11.73
C ARG A 573 20.71 -13.76 11.44
N LYS A 574 20.98 -14.15 10.19
CA LYS A 574 21.19 -15.55 9.80
C LYS A 574 22.52 -16.07 10.36
N ILE A 575 22.45 -17.13 11.16
CA ILE A 575 23.63 -17.76 11.78
C ILE A 575 24.21 -18.77 10.79
N VAL A 576 25.42 -18.52 10.31
CA VAL A 576 26.15 -19.47 9.47
C VAL A 576 26.87 -20.46 10.37
N VAL A 577 26.41 -21.71 10.40
CA VAL A 577 27.12 -22.79 11.11
C VAL A 577 28.21 -23.35 10.20
N ASN A 578 29.48 -23.10 10.54
CA ASN A 578 30.61 -23.77 9.90
C ASN A 578 30.49 -25.28 10.12
N LYS A 579 30.02 -26.03 9.12
CA LYS A 579 30.20 -27.49 9.11
C LYS A 579 31.70 -27.75 8.99
N SER A 580 32.36 -28.08 10.11
CA SER A 580 33.70 -28.67 10.08
C SER A 580 33.67 -29.90 9.16
N PRO A 581 34.72 -30.15 8.35
CA PRO A 581 34.72 -31.32 7.48
C PRO A 581 34.61 -32.57 8.36
N ALA A 582 33.65 -33.43 8.01
CA ALA A 582 33.45 -34.70 8.69
C ALA A 582 34.78 -35.44 8.80
N VAL A 583 35.16 -35.81 10.02
CA VAL A 583 36.27 -36.72 10.29
C VAL A 583 35.98 -38.00 9.50
N ALA A 584 36.82 -38.29 8.50
CA ALA A 584 36.76 -39.51 7.74
C ALA A 584 36.92 -40.71 8.70
N LEU A 585 35.84 -41.46 8.88
CA LEU A 585 35.91 -42.81 9.45
C LEU A 585 36.60 -43.70 8.41
N VAL A 586 37.80 -44.15 8.77
CA VAL A 586 38.62 -45.10 8.02
C VAL A 586 37.83 -46.41 7.86
N SER A 587 37.57 -46.81 6.61
CA SER A 587 37.13 -48.17 6.30
C SER A 587 38.32 -49.13 6.42
N VAL A 588 38.16 -50.20 7.18
CA VAL A 588 39.05 -51.36 7.11
C VAL A 588 38.25 -52.50 6.48
N ASP A 589 38.63 -52.85 5.25
CA ASP A 589 38.16 -54.03 4.54
C ASP A 589 38.57 -55.32 5.26
N GLY A 590 37.69 -56.33 5.21
CA GLY A 590 37.93 -57.63 5.83
C GLY A 590 36.94 -58.71 5.43
N VAL A 591 36.94 -59.08 4.15
CA VAL A 591 36.82 -60.45 3.58
C VAL A 591 35.77 -61.41 4.17
N VAL A 592 34.82 -61.86 3.33
CA VAL A 592 34.66 -63.24 2.81
C VAL A 592 33.31 -63.31 2.09
N CYS A 593 33.34 -63.52 0.77
CA CYS A 593 32.21 -64.00 -0.02
C CYS A 593 32.34 -65.51 -0.19
N SER A 594 31.25 -66.26 0.05
CA SER A 594 31.04 -67.54 -0.64
C SER A 594 29.56 -67.98 -0.59
N ASN A 595 29.03 -68.21 -1.79
CA ASN A 595 27.93 -69.13 -2.17
C ASN A 595 26.51 -68.76 -1.68
N GLY A 596 25.46 -68.83 -2.47
CA GLY A 596 25.24 -69.49 -3.76
C GLY A 596 23.81 -70.05 -3.74
N ASP A 597 22.98 -69.51 -4.64
CA ASP A 597 21.80 -70.10 -5.27
C ASP A 597 20.59 -70.66 -4.50
N THR A 598 19.46 -70.47 -5.20
CA THR A 598 18.26 -71.31 -5.35
C THR A 598 16.98 -71.06 -4.52
N THR A 599 15.93 -70.80 -5.31
CA THR A 599 14.54 -71.34 -5.30
C THR A 599 13.43 -70.70 -4.46
N GLN A 600 12.44 -70.22 -5.22
CA GLN A 600 10.99 -70.48 -5.16
C GLN A 600 10.18 -70.11 -3.91
N GLY A 601 9.01 -69.53 -4.16
CA GLY A 601 7.79 -69.91 -3.42
C GLY A 601 6.85 -68.77 -3.06
N LEU A 602 5.71 -68.73 -3.76
CA LEU A 602 4.50 -67.98 -3.42
C LEU A 602 3.91 -68.37 -2.04
N ALA A 603 3.11 -67.46 -1.47
CA ALA A 603 1.80 -67.64 -0.78
C ALA A 603 1.71 -66.71 0.44
N THR A 604 0.93 -65.62 0.40
CA THR A 604 -0.52 -65.48 0.68
C THR A 604 -0.97 -65.83 2.10
N THR A 605 -1.86 -64.97 2.61
CA THR A 605 -2.81 -65.11 3.74
C THR A 605 -2.23 -64.90 5.14
N SER A 606 -2.93 -64.41 6.15
CA SER A 606 -4.01 -63.43 6.36
C SER A 606 -4.32 -63.46 7.87
N SER A 607 -4.85 -62.36 8.41
CA SER A 607 -5.78 -62.29 9.57
C SER A 607 -5.28 -62.74 10.96
N SER A 608 -5.21 -61.81 11.93
CA SER A 608 -6.19 -61.63 13.05
C SER A 608 -5.86 -62.50 14.28
N THR A 609 -6.04 -62.14 15.56
CA THR A 609 -6.93 -61.18 16.24
C THR A 609 -6.56 -61.18 17.76
N VAL A 610 -6.64 -60.00 18.41
CA VAL A 610 -7.31 -59.73 19.71
C VAL A 610 -6.62 -59.98 21.08
N SER A 611 -6.78 -58.94 21.92
CA SER A 611 -6.90 -58.80 23.40
C SER A 611 -5.68 -58.89 24.34
N GLN A 612 -5.30 -57.71 24.89
CA GLN A 612 -5.30 -57.25 26.32
C GLN A 612 -5.11 -58.29 27.47
N PRO A 613 -4.72 -57.92 28.75
CA PRO A 613 -4.71 -56.59 29.42
C PRO A 613 -3.57 -56.31 30.48
N LEU A 614 -3.63 -55.10 31.08
CA LEU A 614 -3.25 -54.67 32.46
C LEU A 614 -1.79 -54.34 32.88
N THR A 615 -1.71 -53.27 33.69
CA THR A 615 -0.62 -52.44 34.27
C THR A 615 -0.13 -52.98 35.66
N PRO A 616 0.58 -52.24 36.58
CA PRO A 616 1.53 -51.09 36.58
C PRO A 616 2.80 -51.30 37.48
N HIS A 617 3.56 -50.20 37.73
CA HIS A 617 4.65 -49.94 38.73
C HIS A 617 6.09 -50.18 38.20
N SER A 618 7.15 -49.40 38.49
CA SER A 618 7.51 -48.49 39.61
C SER A 618 8.72 -47.58 39.23
N HIS A 619 8.85 -46.42 39.89
CA HIS A 619 10.02 -45.51 39.90
C HIS A 619 11.34 -46.15 40.35
N PRO A 620 12.49 -45.48 40.10
CA PRO A 620 13.49 -45.27 41.16
C PRO A 620 14.15 -43.84 41.09
N PRO A 621 15.20 -43.47 41.85
CA PRO A 621 15.11 -42.60 43.05
C PRO A 621 16.09 -41.37 43.02
N PRO A 622 16.12 -40.53 44.09
CA PRO A 622 16.93 -39.30 44.14
C PRO A 622 18.21 -39.39 45.01
N SER A 623 19.11 -38.42 44.84
CA SER A 623 20.38 -38.25 45.59
C SER A 623 20.42 -36.93 46.39
N PRO A 624 21.21 -36.83 47.49
CA PRO A 624 20.82 -36.12 48.72
C PRO A 624 21.86 -35.01 49.14
N PRO A 625 21.90 -34.43 50.37
CA PRO A 625 22.06 -32.97 50.58
C PRO A 625 23.30 -32.56 51.41
N LEU A 626 23.52 -31.24 51.62
CA LEU A 626 24.44 -30.72 52.66
C LEU A 626 23.87 -29.48 53.39
N HIS A 627 23.79 -29.58 54.72
CA HIS A 627 23.45 -28.57 55.74
C HIS A 627 24.72 -27.78 56.17
N ILE A 628 24.73 -26.44 56.25
CA ILE A 628 24.34 -25.48 57.33
C ILE A 628 25.25 -25.43 58.59
N ASN A 629 25.87 -24.27 58.85
CA ASN A 629 25.70 -23.40 60.06
C ASN A 629 26.62 -22.16 59.91
N SER A 630 26.17 -20.90 59.88
CA SER A 630 25.31 -20.07 60.76
C SER A 630 26.09 -19.33 61.86
N ASN A 631 26.02 -17.98 61.83
CA ASN A 631 26.06 -17.12 63.00
C ASN A 631 25.42 -15.76 62.66
N ALA A 632 24.14 -15.58 63.00
CA ALA A 632 23.61 -14.42 63.75
C ALA A 632 22.05 -14.41 63.79
N PRO A 633 21.40 -13.98 64.89
CA PRO A 633 19.96 -14.16 65.18
C PRO A 633 19.16 -12.82 65.23
N PRO A 634 17.90 -12.77 65.72
CA PRO A 634 16.68 -13.34 65.13
C PRO A 634 15.58 -12.28 64.87
N LEU A 635 14.63 -12.57 63.97
CA LEU A 635 13.36 -11.84 63.82
C LEU A 635 12.23 -12.67 64.46
N PRO A 636 11.25 -12.05 65.16
CA PRO A 636 9.97 -12.69 65.46
C PRO A 636 8.84 -12.15 64.56
N ALA A 637 7.98 -13.09 64.16
CA ALA A 637 6.77 -12.91 63.39
C ALA A 637 5.59 -12.38 64.24
N ALA A 638 4.66 -11.66 63.60
CA ALA A 638 3.20 -11.89 63.59
C ALA A 638 2.41 -10.62 63.22
N ALA A 639 1.57 -10.69 62.19
CA ALA A 639 0.24 -10.06 62.04
C ALA A 639 -0.20 -10.22 60.56
N GLN A 640 -1.10 -11.15 60.25
CA GLN A 640 -2.54 -10.89 60.07
C GLN A 640 -2.84 -9.98 58.87
N THR A 641 -3.45 -10.58 57.84
CA THR A 641 -4.16 -9.89 56.76
C THR A 641 -5.32 -9.05 57.29
N PRO A 642 -5.49 -7.81 56.79
CA PRO A 642 -6.78 -7.12 56.77
C PRO A 642 -7.17 -6.69 55.33
N PRO A 643 -8.42 -6.21 55.14
CA PRO A 643 -9.20 -6.47 53.94
C PRO A 643 -9.09 -5.39 52.85
N THR A 644 -9.51 -5.81 51.66
CA THR A 644 -10.02 -5.01 50.54
C THR A 644 -10.58 -3.65 50.95
N ASN A 645 -9.92 -2.57 50.51
CA ASN A 645 -10.56 -1.27 50.34
C ASN A 645 -10.79 -1.04 48.85
N ARG A 646 -12.08 -0.97 48.50
CA ARG A 646 -12.59 -0.44 47.23
C ARG A 646 -12.06 0.97 47.05
N TYR A 647 -11.39 1.20 45.93
CA TYR A 647 -11.24 2.53 45.35
C TYR A 647 -12.37 2.71 44.36
N ASP A 648 -13.50 3.21 44.85
CA ASP A 648 -14.52 3.85 44.03
C ASP A 648 -13.99 5.25 43.68
N GLU A 649 -13.88 5.63 42.40
CA GLU A 649 -14.42 6.89 41.85
C GLU A 649 -14.06 7.12 40.36
N TRP A 650 -15.06 7.63 39.63
CA TRP A 650 -15.26 7.57 38.18
C TRP A 650 -14.84 8.85 37.42
N ILE A 651 -14.88 8.75 36.08
CA ILE A 651 -14.25 9.63 35.08
C ILE A 651 -15.24 10.32 34.13
N HIS A 652 -14.82 11.50 33.64
CA HIS A 652 -15.27 12.36 32.53
C HIS A 652 -16.68 12.97 32.54
N ILE A 653 -16.66 14.28 32.85
CA ILE A 653 -17.73 15.28 33.04
C ILE A 653 -18.87 14.78 33.91
N ASP A 654 -18.72 14.91 35.24
CA ASP A 654 -19.75 15.61 36.01
C ASP A 654 -19.27 16.12 37.38
N ALA A 655 -19.96 17.17 37.83
CA ALA A 655 -19.70 18.09 38.93
C ALA A 655 -19.30 17.48 40.31
N PRO A 656 -18.63 18.27 41.20
CA PRO A 656 -17.79 17.78 42.29
C PRO A 656 -18.54 16.97 43.37
N PRO A 657 -17.84 16.05 44.06
CA PRO A 657 -18.40 15.29 45.17
C PRO A 657 -18.40 16.16 46.42
N ASP A 658 -19.56 16.31 47.06
CA ASP A 658 -19.60 16.78 48.44
C ASP A 658 -20.13 15.69 49.37
N SER A 659 -19.42 15.61 50.48
CA SER A 659 -19.43 14.56 51.49
C SER A 659 -20.79 14.35 52.19
N ARG A 660 -20.99 13.13 52.69
CA ARG A 660 -22.14 12.70 53.50
C ARG A 660 -22.47 13.68 54.63
N SER A 661 -23.51 14.50 54.43
CA SER A 661 -24.45 14.92 55.48
C SER A 661 -25.78 15.39 54.83
N PRO A 662 -26.96 15.10 55.42
CA PRO A 662 -28.22 15.46 54.80
C PRO A 662 -28.54 16.94 55.10
N ALA A 663 -28.01 17.84 54.28
CA ALA A 663 -28.39 19.25 54.28
C ALA A 663 -29.41 19.51 53.16
N LYS A 664 -30.59 19.97 53.56
CA LYS A 664 -31.70 20.35 52.66
C LYS A 664 -31.28 21.46 51.70
N GLY A 665 -31.41 21.21 50.39
CA GLY A 665 -31.67 22.24 49.38
C GLY A 665 -30.60 22.45 48.32
N SER A 666 -30.61 21.64 47.25
CA SER A 666 -30.53 22.08 45.85
C SER A 666 -30.67 20.86 44.93
N CYS A 667 -31.73 20.85 44.13
CA CYS A 667 -32.06 19.80 43.17
C CYS A 667 -31.18 19.99 41.93
N ARG A 668 -30.30 19.03 41.55
CA ARG A 668 -29.72 18.99 40.20
C ARG A 668 -30.81 18.48 39.25
N ASP A 669 -31.68 19.39 38.80
CA ASP A 669 -32.72 19.05 37.83
C ASP A 669 -32.09 19.04 36.42
N THR A 670 -31.62 17.88 35.97
CA THR A 670 -31.05 17.66 34.63
C THR A 670 -32.03 17.98 33.48
N LYS A 671 -33.30 18.25 33.82
CA LYS A 671 -34.37 18.61 32.89
C LYS A 671 -34.33 20.07 32.44
N CYS A 672 -33.54 20.93 33.08
CA CYS A 672 -33.50 22.36 32.80
C CYS A 672 -32.07 22.85 32.56
N LEU A 673 -31.64 22.86 31.29
CA LEU A 673 -30.39 23.49 30.88
C LEU A 673 -30.58 25.01 30.74
N THR A 674 -29.80 25.79 31.49
CA THR A 674 -29.76 27.26 31.38
C THR A 674 -28.49 27.71 30.68
N LEU A 675 -28.62 28.43 29.57
CA LEU A 675 -27.49 29.04 28.88
C LEU A 675 -26.87 30.14 29.74
N LYS A 676 -25.56 30.05 30.00
CA LYS A 676 -24.80 31.09 30.73
C LYS A 676 -23.97 31.98 29.82
N HIS A 677 -23.25 31.41 28.86
CA HIS A 677 -22.30 32.10 27.98
C HIS A 677 -22.42 31.58 26.54
N ILE A 678 -22.17 32.44 25.55
CA ILE A 678 -22.05 32.09 24.13
C ILE A 678 -20.77 32.76 23.62
N ASP A 679 -19.83 31.95 23.15
CA ASP A 679 -18.53 32.45 22.75
C ASP A 679 -17.97 31.73 21.53
N LYS A 680 -17.36 32.51 20.63
CA LYS A 680 -16.63 31.97 19.48
C LYS A 680 -15.16 31.75 19.87
N VAL A 681 -14.89 30.55 20.37
CA VAL A 681 -13.58 30.21 20.96
C VAL A 681 -12.55 29.81 19.91
N HIS A 682 -12.95 29.10 18.86
CA HIS A 682 -12.05 28.58 17.82
C HIS A 682 -12.36 29.17 16.43
N LYS A 683 -11.39 29.04 15.51
CA LYS A 683 -11.57 29.47 14.12
C LYS A 683 -12.35 28.45 13.30
N GLU A 684 -12.12 27.18 13.61
CA GLU A 684 -12.74 26.01 12.98
C GLU A 684 -13.63 25.26 13.98
N ALA A 685 -14.22 24.15 13.55
CA ALA A 685 -15.06 23.30 14.40
C ALA A 685 -14.34 22.85 15.68
N VAL A 686 -15.08 22.82 16.78
CA VAL A 686 -14.60 22.28 18.07
C VAL A 686 -14.86 20.78 18.08
N SER A 687 -13.82 19.99 18.29
CA SER A 687 -13.88 18.53 18.21
C SER A 687 -14.23 17.90 19.54
N ALA A 688 -13.68 18.43 20.64
CA ALA A 688 -13.98 17.98 21.99
C ALA A 688 -13.82 19.10 23.02
N VAL A 689 -14.58 18.99 24.11
CA VAL A 689 -14.54 19.89 25.26
C VAL A 689 -14.49 19.09 26.55
N GLY A 690 -13.82 19.62 27.57
CA GLY A 690 -13.74 18.99 28.89
C GLY A 690 -13.67 20.02 30.00
N VAL A 691 -14.29 19.74 31.14
CA VAL A 691 -14.28 20.62 32.32
C VAL A 691 -13.24 20.14 33.33
N SER A 692 -12.49 21.07 33.92
CA SER A 692 -11.51 20.74 34.98
C SER A 692 -12.20 20.18 36.22
N HIS A 693 -11.50 19.33 36.98
CA HIS A 693 -12.05 18.68 38.18
C HIS A 693 -12.45 19.67 39.27
N ASP A 694 -11.77 20.83 39.35
CA ASP A 694 -12.13 21.92 40.26
C ASP A 694 -13.32 22.76 39.79
N SER A 695 -13.89 22.46 38.61
CA SER A 695 -14.99 23.18 37.98
C SER A 695 -14.74 24.69 37.79
N LYS A 696 -13.48 25.10 37.70
CA LYS A 696 -13.10 26.52 37.47
C LYS A 696 -12.76 26.83 36.03
N SER A 697 -12.38 25.84 35.24
CA SER A 697 -11.94 26.02 33.87
C SER A 697 -12.47 24.94 32.94
N TYR A 698 -12.46 25.23 31.64
CA TYR A 698 -12.73 24.23 30.62
C TYR A 698 -11.66 24.27 29.52
N PHE A 699 -11.43 23.11 28.92
CA PHE A 699 -10.52 22.87 27.83
C PHE A 699 -11.32 22.59 26.57
N SER A 700 -10.86 23.13 25.45
CA SER A 700 -11.43 22.87 24.12
C SER A 700 -10.33 22.58 23.12
N VAL A 701 -10.54 21.57 22.28
CA VAL A 701 -9.67 21.22 21.16
C VAL A 701 -10.44 21.32 19.86
N SER A 702 -9.75 21.66 18.78
CA SER A 702 -10.39 22.03 17.52
C SER A 702 -9.59 21.59 16.31
N ASN A 703 -10.30 21.55 15.18
CA ASN A 703 -9.73 21.41 13.85
C ASN A 703 -8.77 22.55 13.47
N ASP A 704 -8.75 23.66 14.22
CA ASP A 704 -7.74 24.72 14.09
C ASP A 704 -6.37 24.37 14.71
N LYS A 705 -6.20 23.12 15.17
CA LYS A 705 -4.96 22.53 15.71
C LYS A 705 -4.56 23.06 17.09
N THR A 706 -5.45 23.80 17.74
CA THR A 706 -5.18 24.42 19.04
C THR A 706 -5.98 23.79 20.16
N ILE A 707 -5.35 23.70 21.32
CA ILE A 707 -6.02 23.57 22.60
C ILE A 707 -6.18 24.96 23.22
N LYS A 708 -7.36 25.25 23.76
CA LYS A 708 -7.61 26.46 24.53
C LYS A 708 -8.18 26.14 25.89
N VAL A 709 -7.81 26.97 26.87
CA VAL A 709 -8.26 26.86 28.26
C VAL A 709 -8.92 28.17 28.64
N HIS A 710 -10.13 28.10 29.16
CA HIS A 710 -10.91 29.27 29.60
C HIS A 710 -11.40 29.08 31.03
N THR A 711 -11.66 30.17 31.73
CA THR A 711 -12.40 30.15 33.00
C THR A 711 -13.89 29.87 32.76
N LEU A 712 -14.52 29.16 33.70
CA LEU A 712 -15.96 28.86 33.62
C LEU A 712 -16.86 30.00 34.11
N GLU A 713 -16.33 30.93 34.92
CA GLU A 713 -17.10 32.01 35.55
C GLU A 713 -17.37 33.18 34.58
N ASP A 714 -16.35 33.60 33.84
CA ASP A 714 -16.37 34.80 32.98
C ASP A 714 -15.88 34.54 31.54
N ASN A 715 -15.61 33.28 31.20
CA ASN A 715 -15.11 32.86 29.89
C ASN A 715 -13.82 33.57 29.43
N GLN A 716 -12.94 33.89 30.38
CA GLN A 716 -11.65 34.47 30.07
C GLN A 716 -10.71 33.40 29.51
N LEU A 717 -10.14 33.66 28.33
CA LEU A 717 -9.08 32.83 27.74
C LEU A 717 -7.83 32.86 28.64
N LEU A 718 -7.54 31.74 29.29
CA LEU A 718 -6.34 31.54 30.09
C LEU A 718 -5.15 31.17 29.21
N ARG A 719 -5.35 30.24 28.26
CA ARG A 719 -4.28 29.71 27.41
C ARG A 719 -4.75 29.30 26.03
N SER A 720 -3.86 29.41 25.06
CA SER A 720 -4.03 28.93 23.69
C SER A 720 -2.70 28.39 23.19
N SER A 721 -2.66 27.09 22.87
CA SER A 721 -1.44 26.41 22.42
C SER A 721 -1.73 25.63 21.15
N ASN A 722 -0.85 25.75 20.15
CA ASN A 722 -0.87 24.87 18.97
C ASN A 722 -0.08 23.60 19.31
N ILE A 723 -0.70 22.44 19.11
CA ILE A 723 -0.16 21.16 19.59
C ILE A 723 0.41 20.32 18.44
N SER A 724 -0.28 20.32 17.30
CA SER A 724 -0.07 19.40 16.19
C SER A 724 -0.10 20.11 14.83
N ASN A 725 0.37 19.40 13.80
CA ASN A 725 0.30 19.89 12.41
C ASN A 725 -1.04 19.60 11.73
N LEU A 726 -1.86 18.72 12.31
CA LEU A 726 -3.19 18.33 11.84
C LEU A 726 -4.27 18.57 12.93
N PRO A 727 -5.56 18.53 12.58
CA PRO A 727 -6.67 18.69 13.53
C PRO A 727 -6.56 17.85 14.80
N LEU A 728 -7.02 18.41 15.92
CA LEU A 728 -7.18 17.68 17.18
C LEU A 728 -8.57 17.04 17.23
N SER A 729 -8.65 15.76 17.59
CA SER A 729 -9.88 14.96 17.48
C SER A 729 -10.61 14.77 18.81
N SER A 730 -9.88 14.54 19.90
CA SER A 730 -10.45 14.09 21.18
C SER A 730 -9.61 14.60 22.35
N LEU A 731 -10.23 14.66 23.54
CA LEU A 731 -9.62 15.23 24.74
C LEU A 731 -10.07 14.49 26.00
N VAL A 732 -9.11 14.20 26.87
CA VAL A 732 -9.28 13.49 28.15
C VAL A 732 -8.44 14.23 29.21
N ILE A 733 -9.09 14.82 30.20
CA ILE A 733 -8.46 15.47 31.36
C ILE A 733 -8.10 14.44 32.45
N LEU A 734 -6.83 14.35 32.82
CA LEU A 734 -6.39 13.40 33.85
C LEU A 734 -6.73 13.91 35.28
N PRO A 735 -6.82 12.99 36.27
CA PRO A 735 -7.15 13.34 37.65
C PRO A 735 -6.29 14.48 38.21
N GLY A 736 -6.91 15.39 38.95
CA GLY A 736 -6.22 16.60 39.46
C GLY A 736 -6.03 17.71 38.42
N SER A 737 -6.43 17.50 37.16
CA SER A 737 -6.34 18.48 36.07
C SER A 737 -4.93 19.02 35.82
N THR A 738 -3.91 18.24 36.19
CA THR A 738 -2.48 18.52 36.02
C THR A 738 -1.98 18.19 34.61
N ALA A 739 -2.65 17.29 33.92
CA ALA A 739 -2.36 16.91 32.54
C ALA A 739 -3.64 16.61 31.73
N VAL A 740 -3.54 16.76 30.41
CA VAL A 740 -4.61 16.52 29.44
C VAL A 740 -4.07 15.68 28.30
N LEU A 741 -4.71 14.55 28.02
CA LEU A 741 -4.45 13.72 26.84
C LEU A 741 -5.27 14.25 25.65
N ILE A 742 -4.64 14.32 24.49
CA ILE A 742 -5.20 14.93 23.29
C ILE A 742 -4.93 14.03 22.09
N GLY A 743 -5.97 13.61 21.39
CA GLY A 743 -5.88 12.84 20.16
C GLY A 743 -5.75 13.77 18.96
N SER A 744 -4.99 13.35 17.96
CA SER A 744 -4.70 14.15 16.78
C SER A 744 -4.78 13.32 15.49
N TRP A 745 -5.16 13.97 14.40
CA TRP A 745 -5.17 13.38 13.06
C TRP A 745 -3.77 13.19 12.46
N ASP A 746 -2.71 13.60 13.16
CA ASP A 746 -1.33 13.22 12.83
C ASP A 746 -0.88 11.88 13.46
N ASN A 747 -1.85 11.09 13.89
CA ASN A 747 -1.73 9.73 14.41
C ASN A 747 -1.13 9.65 15.82
N ASN A 748 -0.89 10.79 16.47
CA ASN A 748 -0.33 10.86 17.81
C ASN A 748 -1.40 11.11 18.88
N VAL A 749 -1.05 10.72 20.10
CA VAL A 749 -1.66 11.18 21.34
C VAL A 749 -0.65 12.06 22.07
N TYR A 750 -1.07 13.28 22.41
CA TYR A 750 -0.26 14.25 23.12
C TYR A 750 -0.67 14.31 24.59
N THR A 751 0.32 14.36 25.48
CA THR A 751 0.10 14.73 26.88
C THR A 751 0.48 16.20 27.06
N TYR A 752 -0.51 17.03 27.36
CA TYR A 752 -0.35 18.45 27.63
C TYR A 752 -0.35 18.71 29.14
N SER A 753 0.73 19.26 29.68
CA SER A 753 0.78 19.66 31.09
C SER A 753 0.08 21.00 31.28
N THR A 754 -0.89 21.02 32.19
CA THR A 754 -1.57 22.24 32.60
C THR A 754 -0.73 23.08 33.56
N GLU A 755 0.30 22.51 34.17
CA GLU A 755 1.24 23.29 34.98
C GLU A 755 2.23 24.05 34.07
N TYR A 756 2.86 23.33 33.15
CA TYR A 756 3.90 23.89 32.26
C TYR A 756 3.35 24.60 31.01
N ALA A 757 2.05 24.50 30.75
CA ALA A 757 1.41 25.04 29.55
C ALA A 757 2.02 24.51 28.24
N ALA A 758 2.53 23.27 28.25
CA ALA A 758 3.31 22.70 27.16
C ALA A 758 3.01 21.21 26.98
N VAL A 759 3.29 20.71 25.77
CA VAL A 759 3.31 19.28 25.49
C VAL A 759 4.50 18.65 26.21
N VAL A 760 4.23 17.68 27.07
CA VAL A 760 5.27 16.93 27.82
C VAL A 760 5.60 15.59 27.17
N ASN A 761 4.64 15.00 26.46
CA ASN A 761 4.83 13.76 25.71
C ASN A 761 4.03 13.80 24.40
N ALA A 762 4.59 13.19 23.36
CA ALA A 762 3.94 12.98 22.07
C ALA A 762 4.18 11.52 21.68
N GLU A 763 3.12 10.74 21.67
CA GLU A 763 3.18 9.30 21.49
C GLU A 763 2.53 8.92 20.17
N TYR A 764 3.28 8.25 19.30
CA TYR A 764 2.79 7.77 18.01
C TYR A 764 2.01 6.47 18.24
N CYS A 765 0.69 6.58 18.30
CA CYS A 765 -0.18 5.46 18.66
C CYS A 765 -0.63 4.65 17.44
N HIS A 766 -0.92 5.31 16.32
CA HIS A 766 -1.64 4.72 15.20
C HIS A 766 -0.98 4.98 13.83
N HIS A 767 -1.43 4.25 12.80
CA HIS A 767 -0.96 4.43 11.41
C HIS A 767 -1.87 5.35 10.58
N SER A 768 -2.99 5.77 11.15
CA SER A 768 -3.92 6.76 10.62
C SER A 768 -4.48 7.63 11.76
N SER A 769 -5.33 8.58 11.43
CA SER A 769 -5.89 9.58 12.36
C SER A 769 -6.47 8.94 13.62
N VAL A 770 -6.06 9.44 14.80
CA VAL A 770 -6.71 9.08 16.06
C VAL A 770 -8.09 9.72 16.07
N THR A 771 -9.15 8.92 16.16
CA THR A 771 -10.54 9.40 16.11
C THR A 771 -11.11 9.66 17.49
N SER A 772 -10.77 8.82 18.46
CA SER A 772 -11.36 8.86 19.79
C SER A 772 -10.39 8.34 20.85
N LEU A 773 -10.53 8.87 22.07
CA LEU A 773 -9.71 8.54 23.23
C LEU A 773 -10.62 8.31 24.44
N SER A 774 -10.27 7.32 25.24
CA SER A 774 -10.86 7.11 26.57
C SER A 774 -9.77 6.69 27.54
N TRP A 775 -9.83 7.14 28.80
CA TRP A 775 -8.86 6.77 29.82
C TRP A 775 -9.59 6.44 31.10
N ARG A 776 -9.28 5.30 31.74
CA ARG A 776 -9.81 4.93 33.05
C ARG A 776 -8.91 4.00 33.84
N HIS A 777 -8.77 4.29 35.14
CA HIS A 777 -7.97 3.50 36.09
C HIS A 777 -6.55 3.17 35.59
N GLY A 778 -5.88 4.13 34.95
CA GLY A 778 -4.54 3.91 34.39
C GLY A 778 -4.53 3.12 33.08
N THR A 779 -5.68 2.84 32.48
CA THR A 779 -5.82 2.22 31.16
C THR A 779 -6.28 3.27 30.16
N MET A 780 -5.57 3.44 29.06
CA MET A 780 -5.95 4.31 27.94
C MET A 780 -6.42 3.44 26.77
N ALA A 781 -7.53 3.77 26.14
CA ALA A 781 -7.93 3.21 24.86
C ALA A 781 -7.89 4.30 23.79
N THR A 782 -7.43 3.94 22.60
CA THR A 782 -7.27 4.82 21.45
C THR A 782 -7.86 4.15 20.21
N GLY A 783 -8.77 4.83 19.51
CA GLY A 783 -9.38 4.35 18.27
C GLY A 783 -8.87 5.13 17.05
N SER A 784 -8.76 4.48 15.90
CA SER A 784 -8.24 5.10 14.69
C SER A 784 -8.90 4.62 13.39
N TRP A 785 -8.74 5.44 12.35
CA TRP A 785 -9.05 5.10 10.97
C TRP A 785 -8.10 4.05 10.36
N ASP A 786 -7.08 3.59 11.08
CA ASP A 786 -6.29 2.42 10.66
C ASP A 786 -7.03 1.09 10.92
N SER A 787 -8.29 1.16 11.36
CA SER A 787 -9.14 0.02 11.71
C SER A 787 -8.66 -0.75 12.95
N THR A 788 -7.95 -0.07 13.85
CA THR A 788 -7.52 -0.66 15.13
C THR A 788 -8.01 0.14 16.33
N VAL A 789 -8.24 -0.57 17.43
CA VAL A 789 -8.30 0.00 18.78
C VAL A 789 -7.08 -0.48 19.55
N LYS A 790 -6.32 0.44 20.11
CA LYS A 790 -5.16 0.11 20.94
C LYS A 790 -5.43 0.44 22.40
N VAL A 791 -5.06 -0.47 23.27
CA VAL A 791 -5.20 -0.33 24.72
C VAL A 791 -3.81 -0.23 25.33
N TRP A 792 -3.60 0.77 26.18
CA TRP A 792 -2.32 1.12 26.76
C TRP A 792 -2.43 1.17 28.28
N THR A 793 -1.42 0.66 28.96
CA THR A 793 -1.20 0.95 30.37
C THR A 793 -0.53 2.32 30.47
N LEU A 794 -1.23 3.28 31.06
CA LEU A 794 -0.75 4.64 31.32
C LEU A 794 -1.00 4.97 32.81
N PRO A 795 -0.09 4.54 33.71
CA PRO A 795 -0.17 4.87 35.12
C PRO A 795 -0.05 6.38 35.28
N TYR A 796 -0.97 6.97 36.05
CA TYR A 796 -0.95 8.40 36.30
C TYR A 796 -0.89 8.69 37.80
N ASP A 797 0.24 9.25 38.23
CA ASP A 797 0.39 9.83 39.55
C ASP A 797 0.32 11.36 39.45
N PRO A 798 -0.73 12.02 40.00
CA PRO A 798 -0.86 13.47 40.00
C PRO A 798 0.30 14.21 40.70
N SER A 799 1.06 13.53 41.56
CA SER A 799 2.21 14.09 42.26
C SER A 799 3.52 14.01 41.45
N CYS A 800 3.53 13.24 40.36
CA CYS A 800 4.68 13.10 39.50
C CYS A 800 4.60 14.07 38.32
N HIS A 801 5.58 14.96 38.18
CA HIS A 801 5.64 15.93 37.08
C HIS A 801 6.02 15.30 35.72
N LYS A 802 6.30 14.00 35.67
CA LYS A 802 6.63 13.28 34.44
C LYS A 802 5.77 12.01 34.34
N PRO A 803 4.81 11.93 33.40
CA PRO A 803 4.05 10.72 33.19
C PRO A 803 5.00 9.58 32.78
N GLU A 804 4.74 8.38 33.30
CA GLU A 804 5.40 7.16 32.80
C GLU A 804 5.05 6.97 31.32
N PRO A 805 5.94 6.36 30.52
CA PRO A 805 5.62 6.07 29.11
C PRO A 805 4.40 5.16 29.06
N ALA A 806 3.49 5.39 28.10
CA ALA A 806 2.40 4.43 27.91
C ALA A 806 2.99 3.13 27.36
N GLU A 807 2.52 2.00 27.88
CA GLU A 807 2.91 0.68 27.41
C GLU A 807 1.73 0.06 26.68
N LEU A 808 1.90 -0.31 25.42
CA LEU A 808 0.86 -0.98 24.65
C LEU A 808 0.55 -2.34 25.29
N GLN A 809 -0.71 -2.51 25.71
CA GLN A 809 -1.21 -3.73 26.31
C GLN A 809 -1.82 -4.65 25.26
N SER A 810 -2.70 -4.13 24.41
CA SER A 810 -3.44 -4.92 23.41
C SER A 810 -3.74 -4.10 22.16
N GLU A 811 -3.81 -4.79 21.02
CA GLU A 811 -4.20 -4.24 19.72
C GLU A 811 -5.38 -5.05 19.18
N LEU A 812 -6.51 -4.36 18.95
CA LEU A 812 -7.80 -4.96 18.66
C LEU A 812 -8.23 -4.56 17.25
N ASP A 813 -8.19 -5.53 16.34
CA ASP A 813 -8.45 -5.31 14.91
C ASP A 813 -9.93 -5.26 14.57
N HIS A 814 -10.29 -4.31 13.69
CA HIS A 814 -11.60 -4.16 13.08
C HIS A 814 -11.53 -4.30 11.55
N ASP A 815 -12.66 -4.65 10.92
CA ASP A 815 -12.74 -4.77 9.46
C ASP A 815 -12.84 -3.40 8.76
N ASN A 816 -13.25 -2.35 9.48
CA ASN A 816 -13.45 -0.99 8.99
C ASN A 816 -12.97 0.06 10.01
N GLU A 817 -12.92 1.32 9.60
CA GLU A 817 -12.40 2.42 10.39
C GLU A 817 -13.17 2.63 11.71
N VAL A 818 -12.45 2.83 12.81
CA VAL A 818 -13.06 3.06 14.13
C VAL A 818 -13.43 4.53 14.29
N SER A 819 -14.71 4.81 14.50
CA SER A 819 -15.24 6.18 14.64
C SER A 819 -15.27 6.68 16.09
N CYS A 820 -15.56 5.80 17.05
CA CYS A 820 -15.66 6.14 18.46
C CYS A 820 -15.36 4.94 19.37
N ILE A 821 -14.91 5.22 20.59
CA ILE A 821 -14.61 4.21 21.61
C ILE A 821 -15.02 4.68 23.01
N ASP A 822 -15.21 3.75 23.94
CA ASP A 822 -15.36 4.03 25.36
C ASP A 822 -14.93 2.85 26.23
N LEU A 823 -14.41 3.15 27.42
CA LEU A 823 -14.02 2.16 28.43
C LEU A 823 -15.15 1.94 29.41
N ASP A 824 -15.34 0.69 29.84
CA ASP A 824 -16.33 0.36 30.87
C ASP A 824 -15.89 0.81 32.26
N CYS A 825 -16.73 0.56 33.28
CA CYS A 825 -16.54 1.05 34.64
C CYS A 825 -15.24 0.60 35.30
N ASP A 826 -14.83 -0.63 35.00
CA ASP A 826 -13.69 -1.26 35.63
C ASP A 826 -12.43 -1.16 34.76
N ALA A 827 -12.55 -0.57 33.56
CA ALA A 827 -11.52 -0.54 32.52
C ALA A 827 -11.05 -1.95 32.11
N LEU A 828 -11.97 -2.91 32.17
CA LEU A 828 -11.73 -4.29 31.74
C LEU A 828 -12.29 -4.57 30.36
N ARG A 829 -13.23 -3.74 29.90
CA ARG A 829 -13.80 -3.83 28.55
C ARG A 829 -13.71 -2.50 27.81
N VAL A 830 -13.52 -2.60 26.51
CA VAL A 830 -13.60 -1.47 25.58
C VAL A 830 -14.71 -1.73 24.56
N ALA A 831 -15.60 -0.74 24.39
CA ALA A 831 -16.57 -0.72 23.32
C ALA A 831 -16.03 0.15 22.19
N SER A 832 -16.20 -0.30 20.96
CA SER A 832 -15.79 0.42 19.75
C SER A 832 -16.90 0.41 18.71
N GLY A 833 -17.02 1.52 18.01
CA GLY A 833 -17.98 1.73 16.93
C GLY A 833 -17.22 2.03 15.64
N THR A 834 -17.70 1.51 14.53
CA THR A 834 -17.07 1.65 13.22
C THR A 834 -17.92 2.50 12.26
N VAL A 835 -17.27 2.96 11.18
CA VAL A 835 -17.91 3.78 10.13
C VAL A 835 -18.97 3.01 9.33
N ASP A 836 -18.97 1.68 9.35
CA ASP A 836 -19.98 0.82 8.71
C ASP A 836 -21.12 0.38 9.66
N GLY A 837 -21.15 0.91 10.89
CA GLY A 837 -22.27 0.73 11.82
C GLY A 837 -22.15 -0.46 12.77
N TYR A 838 -21.01 -1.15 12.82
CA TYR A 838 -20.76 -2.20 13.80
C TYR A 838 -20.38 -1.62 15.16
N VAL A 839 -20.82 -2.31 16.20
CA VAL A 839 -20.42 -2.07 17.58
C VAL A 839 -19.84 -3.36 18.13
N THR A 840 -18.59 -3.29 18.59
CA THR A 840 -17.87 -4.43 19.17
C THR A 840 -17.51 -4.10 20.62
N VAL A 841 -17.64 -5.06 21.53
CA VAL A 841 -17.14 -4.98 22.90
C VAL A 841 -16.09 -6.05 23.09
N TRP A 842 -14.95 -5.62 23.60
CA TRP A 842 -13.75 -6.44 23.76
C TRP A 842 -13.39 -6.58 25.23
N SER A 843 -12.90 -7.76 25.61
CA SER A 843 -12.20 -7.97 26.88
C SER A 843 -10.74 -7.55 26.71
N ILE A 844 -10.25 -6.65 27.57
CA ILE A 844 -8.88 -6.12 27.52
C ILE A 844 -7.86 -7.14 28.08
N GLY A 845 -8.29 -8.05 28.96
CA GLY A 845 -7.40 -9.05 29.57
C GLY A 845 -7.20 -10.30 28.71
N ASP A 846 -8.26 -10.76 28.06
CA ASP A 846 -8.26 -11.99 27.27
C ASP A 846 -8.08 -11.73 25.76
N GLU A 847 -8.12 -10.46 25.34
CA GLU A 847 -8.06 -10.01 23.93
C GLU A 847 -9.16 -10.62 23.05
N GLU A 848 -10.28 -11.04 23.66
CA GLU A 848 -11.40 -11.67 22.96
C GLU A 848 -12.53 -10.67 22.65
N ARG A 849 -13.15 -10.85 21.47
CA ARG A 849 -14.41 -10.19 21.11
C ARG A 849 -15.55 -10.80 21.92
N GLU A 850 -15.98 -10.10 22.98
CA GLU A 850 -17.12 -10.56 23.78
C GLU A 850 -18.44 -10.42 23.01
N TYR A 851 -18.60 -9.33 22.28
CA TYR A 851 -19.85 -8.97 21.63
C TYR A 851 -19.57 -8.22 20.33
N GLU A 852 -20.27 -8.57 19.26
CA GLU A 852 -20.23 -7.87 17.98
C GLU A 852 -21.65 -7.85 17.43
N LEU A 853 -22.13 -6.66 17.08
CA LEU A 853 -23.43 -6.47 16.48
C LEU A 853 -23.32 -5.41 15.40
N GLN A 854 -23.90 -5.69 14.23
CA GLN A 854 -24.25 -4.63 13.29
C GLN A 854 -25.41 -3.83 13.89
N ALA A 855 -25.06 -2.89 14.77
CA ALA A 855 -26.04 -2.10 15.48
C ALA A 855 -26.72 -1.17 14.49
N HIS A 856 -26.00 -0.43 13.65
CA HIS A 856 -26.54 0.62 12.80
C HIS A 856 -26.39 0.31 11.29
N ASN A 857 -27.27 0.89 10.48
CA ASN A 857 -27.19 0.78 9.00
C ASN A 857 -26.26 1.84 8.36
N ASP A 858 -25.70 2.71 9.19
CA ASP A 858 -24.77 3.78 8.85
C ASP A 858 -23.79 3.92 10.02
N GLY A 859 -22.73 4.71 9.86
CA GLY A 859 -21.63 4.78 10.82
C GLY A 859 -22.07 5.11 12.24
N VAL A 860 -21.42 4.47 13.23
CA VAL A 860 -21.64 4.76 14.64
C VAL A 860 -21.08 6.15 14.93
N THR A 861 -21.92 7.09 15.36
CA THR A 861 -21.52 8.48 15.60
C THR A 861 -21.01 8.68 17.02
N ALA A 862 -21.61 7.99 17.99
CA ALA A 862 -21.20 8.06 19.39
C ALA A 862 -21.60 6.79 20.15
N LEU A 863 -20.82 6.44 21.16
CA LEU A 863 -21.12 5.35 22.08
C LEU A 863 -20.66 5.70 23.51
N ARG A 864 -21.38 5.19 24.52
CA ARG A 864 -21.03 5.42 25.93
C ARG A 864 -21.52 4.31 26.84
N PHE A 865 -20.65 3.82 27.71
CA PHE A 865 -21.07 2.93 28.79
C PHE A 865 -21.88 3.68 29.84
N SER A 866 -22.86 2.99 30.41
CA SER A 866 -23.59 3.48 31.58
C SER A 866 -22.66 3.62 32.81
N PRO A 867 -22.99 4.51 33.75
CA PRO A 867 -22.30 4.66 35.04
C PRO A 867 -22.27 3.43 35.96
N GLY A 868 -22.73 2.26 35.52
CA GLY A 868 -22.54 0.99 36.22
C GLY A 868 -21.95 -0.12 35.36
N GLY A 869 -21.52 0.19 34.12
CA GLY A 869 -20.92 -0.78 33.18
C GLY A 869 -21.87 -1.85 32.61
N GLY A 870 -23.12 -1.92 33.09
CA GLY A 870 -24.09 -2.96 32.69
C GLY A 870 -24.90 -2.66 31.43
N ARG A 871 -24.79 -1.45 30.88
CA ARG A 871 -25.46 -1.00 29.65
C ARG A 871 -24.52 -0.18 28.80
N LEU A 872 -24.72 -0.24 27.48
CA LEU A 872 -24.02 0.55 26.48
C LEU A 872 -25.05 1.28 25.61
N CYS A 873 -24.93 2.60 25.49
CA CYS A 873 -25.73 3.41 24.57
C CYS A 873 -24.94 3.60 23.26
N THR A 874 -25.61 3.44 22.11
CA THR A 874 -25.02 3.63 20.78
C THR A 874 -25.93 4.51 19.92
N CYS A 875 -25.33 5.44 19.20
CA CYS A 875 -25.97 6.33 18.25
C CYS A 875 -25.35 6.11 16.86
N GLY A 876 -26.17 6.14 15.81
CA GLY A 876 -25.69 5.98 14.44
C GLY A 876 -26.23 7.03 13.47
N GLY A 877 -25.57 7.15 12.32
CA GLY A 877 -25.98 7.99 11.19
C GLY A 877 -27.36 7.62 10.63
N ASP A 878 -27.86 6.42 10.94
CA ASP A 878 -29.21 5.96 10.60
C ASP A 878 -30.33 6.65 11.38
N GLY A 879 -29.96 7.52 12.34
CA GLY A 879 -30.87 8.25 13.22
C GLY A 879 -31.50 7.36 14.29
N ILE A 880 -30.88 6.23 14.63
CA ILE A 880 -31.35 5.32 15.67
C ILE A 880 -30.44 5.43 16.89
N VAL A 881 -31.06 5.43 18.07
CA VAL A 881 -30.39 5.27 19.37
C VAL A 881 -30.73 3.89 19.89
N ARG A 882 -29.73 3.15 20.35
CA ARG A 882 -29.90 1.83 20.97
C ARG A 882 -29.27 1.81 22.36
N VAL A 883 -29.91 1.10 23.26
CA VAL A 883 -29.34 0.70 24.54
C VAL A 883 -29.24 -0.82 24.54
N VAL A 884 -28.04 -1.33 24.71
CA VAL A 884 -27.74 -2.76 24.71
C VAL A 884 -27.18 -3.21 26.04
N ASP A 885 -27.44 -4.46 26.40
CA ASP A 885 -26.77 -5.16 27.49
C ASP A 885 -25.63 -5.98 26.86
N PRO A 886 -24.36 -5.54 26.99
CA PRO A 886 -23.24 -6.24 26.35
C PRO A 886 -22.97 -7.62 26.98
N THR A 887 -23.32 -7.81 28.26
CA THR A 887 -23.10 -9.09 28.97
C THR A 887 -24.16 -10.11 28.56
N ALA A 888 -25.42 -9.70 28.47
CA ALA A 888 -26.51 -10.55 27.99
C ALA A 888 -26.57 -10.65 26.46
N LYS A 889 -25.79 -9.83 25.73
CA LYS A 889 -25.75 -9.72 24.26
C LYS A 889 -27.12 -9.46 23.64
N VAL A 890 -27.92 -8.61 24.28
CA VAL A 890 -29.29 -8.28 23.83
C VAL A 890 -29.50 -6.78 23.72
N GLU A 891 -30.26 -6.39 22.70
CA GLU A 891 -30.84 -5.05 22.63
C GLU A 891 -31.91 -4.92 23.72
N VAL A 892 -31.78 -3.90 24.57
CA VAL A 892 -32.75 -3.60 25.63
C VAL A 892 -33.88 -2.75 25.05
N ILE A 893 -33.51 -1.69 24.34
CA ILE A 893 -34.45 -0.77 23.70
C ILE A 893 -33.76 -0.02 22.55
N SER A 894 -34.51 0.26 21.50
CA SER A 894 -34.11 1.16 20.43
C SER A 894 -35.20 2.17 20.10
N LYS A 895 -34.79 3.35 19.64
CA LYS A 895 -35.71 4.41 19.24
C LYS A 895 -35.10 5.26 18.13
N ARG A 896 -35.94 5.66 17.18
CA ARG A 896 -35.57 6.64 16.15
C ARG A 896 -35.54 8.04 16.75
N ALA A 897 -34.39 8.70 16.65
CA ALA A 897 -34.19 10.09 17.03
C ALA A 897 -34.80 11.05 16.00
N PRO A 898 -35.17 12.27 16.41
CA PRO A 898 -35.70 13.29 15.50
C PRO A 898 -34.66 13.78 14.48
N GLU A 899 -33.38 13.58 14.76
CA GLU A 899 -32.23 13.95 13.95
C GLU A 899 -31.03 13.04 14.23
N ILE A 900 -29.94 13.18 13.49
CA ILE A 900 -28.69 12.45 13.72
C ILE A 900 -28.00 13.02 14.96
N LEU A 901 -27.70 12.16 15.92
CA LEU A 901 -27.03 12.52 17.16
C LEU A 901 -25.52 12.30 17.01
N GLN A 902 -24.72 13.32 17.35
CA GLN A 902 -23.27 13.37 17.13
C GLN A 902 -22.47 13.02 18.40
N CYS A 903 -23.06 13.21 19.58
CA CYS A 903 -22.41 12.90 20.85
C CYS A 903 -23.45 12.46 21.89
N VAL A 904 -23.02 11.66 22.87
CA VAL A 904 -23.86 11.18 23.97
C VAL A 904 -23.07 11.17 25.27
N VAL A 905 -23.73 11.59 26.35
CA VAL A 905 -23.25 11.45 27.73
C VAL A 905 -24.35 10.79 28.55
N TRP A 906 -23.98 9.81 29.39
CA TRP A 906 -24.90 9.09 30.27
C TRP A 906 -24.71 9.55 31.71
N MET A 907 -25.70 10.25 32.27
CA MET A 907 -25.63 10.84 33.63
C MET A 907 -26.96 10.65 34.36
N ASP A 908 -26.93 10.13 35.59
CA ASP A 908 -28.10 10.01 36.48
C ASP A 908 -29.35 9.37 35.83
N GLY A 909 -29.16 8.28 35.08
CA GLY A 909 -30.26 7.58 34.38
C GLY A 909 -30.82 8.32 33.16
N HIS A 910 -30.18 9.41 32.74
CA HIS A 910 -30.53 10.19 31.55
C HIS A 910 -29.41 10.13 30.50
N LEU A 911 -29.80 10.26 29.24
CA LEU A 911 -28.92 10.43 28.09
C LEU A 911 -29.01 11.87 27.62
N VAL A 912 -27.88 12.59 27.67
CA VAL A 912 -27.75 13.94 27.11
C VAL A 912 -27.02 13.82 25.77
N MET A 913 -27.70 14.21 24.70
CA MET A 913 -27.25 13.95 23.33
C MET A 913 -27.29 15.23 22.48
N GLY A 914 -26.23 15.49 21.72
CA GLY A 914 -26.15 16.63 20.79
C GLY A 914 -26.53 16.22 19.38
N GLY A 915 -27.46 16.94 18.74
CA GLY A 915 -27.90 16.73 17.37
C GLY A 915 -27.16 17.58 16.34
N GLU A 916 -27.16 17.16 15.07
CA GLU A 916 -26.58 17.88 13.93
C GLU A 916 -27.19 19.29 13.74
N SER A 917 -28.47 19.47 14.10
CA SER A 917 -29.16 20.76 14.07
C SER A 917 -28.67 21.74 15.14
N GLY A 918 -27.83 21.29 16.08
CA GLY A 918 -27.35 22.06 17.22
C GLY A 918 -28.28 22.03 18.43
N ASP A 919 -29.29 21.17 18.44
CA ASP A 919 -30.15 20.92 19.59
C ASP A 919 -29.47 19.94 20.58
N ILE A 920 -29.73 20.14 21.87
CA ILE A 920 -29.38 19.19 22.93
C ILE A 920 -30.67 18.50 23.38
N HIS A 921 -30.67 17.17 23.33
CA HIS A 921 -31.76 16.31 23.76
C HIS A 921 -31.43 15.67 25.10
N VAL A 922 -32.38 15.69 26.04
CA VAL A 922 -32.27 14.97 27.32
C VAL A 922 -33.34 13.89 27.33
N TRP A 923 -32.91 12.63 27.31
CA TRP A 923 -33.80 11.47 27.29
C TRP A 923 -33.66 10.65 28.57
N GLU A 924 -34.72 9.98 28.99
CA GLU A 924 -34.66 8.97 30.05
C GLU A 924 -34.06 7.67 29.47
N ALA A 925 -33.00 7.14 30.06
CA ALA A 925 -32.22 6.05 29.46
C ALA A 925 -32.97 4.71 29.39
N GLU A 926 -33.87 4.45 30.34
CA GLU A 926 -34.64 3.19 30.38
C GLU A 926 -35.75 3.13 29.34
N THR A 927 -36.36 4.27 29.03
CA THR A 927 -37.54 4.36 28.15
C THR A 927 -37.22 5.00 26.80
N LEU A 928 -36.04 5.62 26.66
CA LEU A 928 -35.66 6.52 25.56
C LEU A 928 -36.70 7.63 25.32
N CYS A 929 -37.48 8.03 26.32
CA CYS A 929 -38.41 9.15 26.21
C CYS A 929 -37.70 10.50 26.33
N GLU A 930 -37.97 11.42 25.40
CA GLU A 930 -37.43 12.78 25.44
C GLU A 930 -38.09 13.55 26.58
N VAL A 931 -37.27 13.95 27.55
CA VAL A 931 -37.67 14.71 28.73
C VAL A 931 -37.64 16.21 28.44
N SER A 932 -36.59 16.67 27.78
CA SER A 932 -36.46 18.07 27.35
C SER A 932 -35.60 18.20 26.10
N ARG A 933 -35.76 19.34 25.41
CA ARG A 933 -35.00 19.75 24.24
C ARG A 933 -34.56 21.19 24.39
N HIS A 934 -33.30 21.47 24.09
CA HIS A 934 -32.71 22.80 24.25
C HIS A 934 -31.97 23.20 22.96
N LYS A 935 -32.31 24.35 22.38
CA LYS A 935 -31.57 24.91 21.25
C LYS A 935 -30.24 25.49 21.78
N ALA A 936 -29.10 24.88 21.44
CA ALA A 936 -27.79 25.32 21.95
C ALA A 936 -26.92 25.97 20.87
N HIS A 937 -26.94 25.44 19.65
CA HIS A 937 -26.12 25.90 18.53
C HIS A 937 -26.95 26.14 17.26
N SER A 938 -26.36 26.84 16.29
CA SER A 938 -26.98 27.11 14.98
C SER A 938 -27.00 25.91 14.02
N GLY A 939 -26.42 24.76 14.43
CA GLY A 939 -26.19 23.59 13.59
C GLY A 939 -24.84 23.64 12.86
N LEU A 940 -24.45 22.50 12.28
CA LEU A 940 -23.28 22.33 11.40
C LEU A 940 -23.47 23.00 10.03
#